data_AF-A0A803XYD2-F1
#
_entry.id   AF-A0A803XYD2-F1
#
_cell.length_a   1.000
_cell.length_b   1.000
_cell.length_c   1.000
_cell.angle_alpha   90.00
_cell.angle_beta   90.00
_cell.angle_gamma   90.00
#
_symmetry.space_group_name_H-M   'P 1'
#
loop_
_entity.id
_entity.type
_entity.pdbx_description
1 polymer ?
#
loop_
_entity_poly.entity_id
_entity_poly.type
_entity_poly.pdbx_seq_one_letter_code
_entity_poly.pdbx_strand_id
1 'polypeptide(L)'
;MFTKSRRHSPLHGLPGHLQEGLQHRHGRVVYQQLEGPRRQSLSLETCGALGRLLPGAAHFAEVALGDCGLSEDGVKLLLHGLCSNTTVKSLDLKGNNLRTTGAEALGKLLRQNKSIRSLILEWNSLGVWEEGFSFFCQGLGANNFLQRLDLRNNQINHHGAGELAMALKRNASLQELDLRWNNIGLLGGRALLNCLQSNKTLKKLELAGNNVPSDILKAVEQAMDHNQDRQTILSETQHRTCVLSKEILNLKDEKTKQFLDLMDTIDKQREEIARSGSVWCSLGVSPLERALESVSLCRLQMTEAALALSEQKVHNLGELLSATKQEQANMAERHFAELQQQKQEGADREGKLFRDLSASNEKNLNSFLEKKCKVQQDQLFQLKQDLTNTTAELKLRAVQAEERLEMEKRRFKQSLEDMESLRLKEVDHLTQHMEASERSMQDRVQRLEAIRIALEEELSQVKAAALTERGHAEEELIKVRNQARLDEQQRLEHLEEKLQLMTEARDEAQNCCLKQKQMVGEAQVKANQLSLHADGLRRRIEELQQDLNSKEQEKVTEVNKVKVELQEQIGHLQAERTAQEGLREKIAALERQLKVLSSNHREALLDKEGEISMLMEKLRMKEADISRMREEEAQRASILQNAIMAYVQGSSLGTHSLRK
;
A
#
# COMPACT_ATOMS: atom_id res chain seq x y z
N MET A 1 -60.94 18.41 -15.05
CA MET A 1 -59.85 17.56 -15.60
C MET A 1 -58.57 17.81 -14.82
N PHE A 2 -58.27 17.00 -13.81
CA PHE A 2 -56.91 16.77 -13.32
C PHE A 2 -56.90 15.33 -12.81
N THR A 3 -56.44 14.43 -13.66
CA THR A 3 -56.43 12.99 -13.42
C THR A 3 -55.41 12.68 -12.32
N LYS A 4 -55.91 12.11 -11.21
CA LYS A 4 -55.10 11.38 -10.21
C LYS A 4 -54.42 10.21 -10.91
N SER A 5 -53.22 10.43 -11.46
CA SER A 5 -52.35 9.35 -11.90
C SER A 5 -51.80 8.66 -10.66
N ARG A 6 -52.46 7.56 -10.25
CA ARG A 6 -51.87 6.54 -9.38
C ARG A 6 -50.64 6.00 -10.11
N ARG A 7 -49.46 6.58 -9.87
CA ARG A 7 -48.18 5.97 -10.26
C ARG A 7 -47.98 4.75 -9.37
N HIS A 8 -47.94 3.57 -9.98
CA HIS A 8 -47.52 2.34 -9.33
C HIS A 8 -46.16 2.56 -8.65
N SER A 9 -46.11 2.43 -7.33
CA SER A 9 -44.86 2.42 -6.56
C SER A 9 -44.06 1.16 -6.90
N PRO A 10 -42.81 1.25 -7.41
CA PRO A 10 -42.02 0.10 -7.85
C PRO A 10 -41.46 -0.78 -6.71
N LEU A 11 -41.97 -0.65 -5.48
CA LEU A 11 -41.47 -1.35 -4.27
C LEU A 11 -42.37 -2.51 -3.80
N HIS A 12 -43.23 -3.07 -4.65
CA HIS A 12 -44.22 -4.10 -4.24
C HIS A 12 -43.62 -5.46 -3.79
N GLY A 13 -42.29 -5.58 -3.72
CA GLY A 13 -41.56 -6.78 -3.27
C GLY A 13 -40.58 -6.55 -2.12
N LEU A 14 -40.63 -5.41 -1.41
CA LEU A 14 -39.80 -5.19 -0.21
C LEU A 14 -40.58 -5.54 1.07
N PRO A 15 -39.92 -6.12 2.10
CA PRO A 15 -40.51 -6.37 3.42
C PRO A 15 -41.15 -5.11 4.02
N GLY A 16 -42.33 -5.22 4.63
CA GLY A 16 -43.17 -4.08 5.05
C GLY A 16 -42.49 -3.06 5.99
N HIS A 17 -41.47 -3.47 6.75
CA HIS A 17 -40.66 -2.62 7.63
C HIS A 17 -39.73 -1.66 6.85
N LEU A 18 -39.50 -1.89 5.55
CA LEU A 18 -38.67 -1.04 4.68
C LEU A 18 -39.47 0.03 3.93
N GLN A 19 -40.80 -0.13 3.81
CA GLN A 19 -41.66 0.91 3.23
C GLN A 19 -41.76 2.15 4.12
N GLU A 20 -41.54 2.01 5.44
CA GLU A 20 -41.56 3.13 6.39
C GLU A 20 -40.24 3.94 6.41
N GLY A 21 -39.11 3.35 6.02
CA GLY A 21 -37.78 4.01 6.03
C GLY A 21 -37.32 4.58 4.68
N LEU A 22 -37.86 4.11 3.56
CA LEU A 22 -37.54 4.61 2.22
C LEU A 22 -38.47 5.77 1.85
N GLN A 23 -38.07 7.00 2.19
CA GLN A 23 -38.80 8.18 1.74
C GLN A 23 -38.55 8.43 0.25
N HIS A 24 -39.57 8.22 -0.58
CA HIS A 24 -39.56 8.65 -1.98
C HIS A 24 -40.08 10.09 -2.09
N ARG A 25 -39.16 11.06 -2.19
CA ARG A 25 -39.49 12.41 -2.68
C ARG A 25 -38.64 12.70 -3.91
N HIS A 26 -39.31 13.04 -5.01
CA HIS A 26 -38.70 13.67 -6.21
C HIS A 26 -37.50 12.94 -6.83
N GLY A 27 -37.53 11.60 -6.94
CA GLY A 27 -36.46 10.83 -7.60
C GLY A 27 -35.20 10.60 -6.74
N ARG A 28 -35.28 10.86 -5.44
CA ARG A 28 -34.27 10.46 -4.45
C ARG A 28 -34.72 9.20 -3.72
N VAL A 29 -33.80 8.28 -3.50
CA VAL A 29 -33.94 7.17 -2.54
C VAL A 29 -33.08 7.52 -1.35
N VAL A 30 -33.70 7.94 -0.26
CA VAL A 30 -33.01 8.19 1.01
C VAL A 30 -33.51 7.16 2.00
N TYR A 31 -32.59 6.35 2.52
CA TYR A 31 -32.86 5.57 3.73
C TYR A 31 -32.49 6.47 4.92
N GLN A 32 -33.49 7.14 5.51
CA GLN A 32 -33.27 8.03 6.64
C GLN A 32 -33.74 7.34 7.91
N GLN A 33 -32.81 7.12 8.84
CA GLN A 33 -33.11 6.52 10.12
C GLN A 33 -34.03 7.48 10.90
N LEU A 34 -35.25 7.03 11.22
CA LEU A 34 -36.13 7.71 12.19
C LEU A 34 -35.42 7.66 13.56
N GLU A 35 -35.32 8.82 14.21
CA GLU A 35 -34.63 9.04 15.48
C GLU A 35 -34.94 7.95 16.52
N GLY A 36 -33.97 7.06 16.79
CA GLY A 36 -34.10 5.99 17.78
C GLY A 36 -32.74 5.32 18.09
N PRO A 37 -32.50 4.83 19.33
CA PRO A 37 -31.15 4.51 19.82
C PRO A 37 -30.62 3.12 19.39
N ARG A 38 -31.10 2.55 18.28
CA ARG A 38 -30.60 1.26 17.76
C ARG A 38 -30.27 1.38 16.28
N ARG A 39 -28.97 1.38 15.94
CA ARG A 39 -28.46 1.23 14.57
C ARG A 39 -28.86 -0.15 14.03
N GLN A 40 -29.93 -0.22 13.25
CA GLN A 40 -30.29 -1.45 12.55
C GLN A 40 -29.54 -1.48 11.21
N SER A 41 -28.65 -2.46 11.05
CA SER A 41 -27.94 -2.71 9.79
C SER A 41 -28.90 -3.17 8.69
N LEU A 42 -28.75 -2.67 7.47
CA LEU A 42 -29.47 -3.19 6.31
C LEU A 42 -29.14 -4.68 6.11
N SER A 43 -30.17 -5.52 5.98
CA SER A 43 -29.97 -6.95 5.75
C SER A 43 -29.38 -7.23 4.35
N LEU A 44 -28.65 -8.35 4.21
CA LEU A 44 -28.08 -8.80 2.94
C LEU A 44 -29.16 -8.95 1.84
N GLU A 45 -30.33 -9.47 2.21
CA GLU A 45 -31.46 -9.62 1.29
C GLU A 45 -31.96 -8.28 0.75
N THR A 46 -31.97 -7.24 1.59
CA THR A 46 -32.36 -5.88 1.18
C THR A 46 -31.35 -5.27 0.21
N CYS A 47 -30.05 -5.46 0.49
CA CYS A 47 -28.99 -5.00 -0.40
C CYS A 47 -29.03 -5.73 -1.76
N GLY A 48 -29.31 -7.03 -1.75
CA GLY A 48 -29.51 -7.83 -2.96
C GLY A 48 -30.77 -7.44 -3.74
N ALA A 49 -31.87 -7.12 -3.05
CA ALA A 49 -33.08 -6.61 -3.68
C ALA A 49 -32.84 -5.25 -4.35
N LEU A 50 -32.15 -4.32 -3.66
CA LEU A 50 -31.75 -3.03 -4.23
C LEU A 50 -30.83 -3.20 -5.44
N GLY A 51 -29.83 -4.08 -5.36
CA GLY A 51 -28.94 -4.40 -6.48
C GLY A 51 -29.68 -4.95 -7.72
N ARG A 52 -30.79 -5.67 -7.55
CA ARG A 52 -31.65 -6.12 -8.67
C ARG A 52 -32.60 -5.05 -9.18
N LEU A 53 -33.08 -4.16 -8.31
CA LEU A 53 -34.04 -3.11 -8.67
C LEU A 53 -33.38 -1.90 -9.36
N LEU A 54 -32.16 -1.54 -8.95
CA LEU A 54 -31.46 -0.36 -9.45
C LEU A 54 -31.20 -0.38 -10.97
N PRO A 55 -30.79 -1.48 -11.62
CA PRO A 55 -30.63 -1.53 -13.08
C PRO A 55 -31.90 -1.14 -13.86
N GLY A 56 -33.09 -1.52 -13.35
CA GLY A 56 -34.39 -1.26 -13.99
C GLY A 56 -35.07 0.05 -13.56
N ALA A 57 -34.54 0.73 -12.54
CA ALA A 57 -35.16 1.91 -11.97
C ALA A 57 -34.79 3.19 -12.74
N ALA A 58 -35.62 3.54 -13.72
CA ALA A 58 -35.40 4.71 -14.58
C ALA A 58 -35.55 6.08 -13.88
N HIS A 59 -35.97 6.12 -12.60
CA HIS A 59 -36.42 7.35 -11.95
C HIS A 59 -35.51 7.86 -10.81
N PHE A 60 -34.51 7.08 -10.40
CA PHE A 60 -33.66 7.47 -9.26
C PHE A 60 -32.42 8.22 -9.75
N ALA A 61 -32.36 9.50 -9.44
CA ALA A 61 -31.20 10.35 -9.74
C ALA A 61 -30.19 10.36 -8.59
N GLU A 62 -30.63 10.09 -7.36
CA GLU A 62 -29.78 10.08 -6.17
C GLU A 62 -30.13 8.90 -5.26
N VAL A 63 -29.10 8.19 -4.81
CA VAL A 63 -29.19 7.06 -3.88
C VAL A 63 -28.34 7.41 -2.65
N ALA A 64 -28.97 7.55 -1.50
CA ALA A 64 -28.31 7.84 -0.24
C ALA A 64 -28.55 6.72 0.77
N LEU A 65 -27.46 6.03 1.10
CA LEU A 65 -27.40 4.87 2.00
C LEU A 65 -26.28 5.10 3.03
N GLY A 66 -26.27 6.28 3.66
CA GLY A 66 -25.31 6.63 4.71
C GLY A 66 -25.64 5.93 6.04
N ASP A 67 -24.62 5.54 6.80
CA ASP A 67 -24.69 4.97 8.15
C ASP A 67 -25.61 3.74 8.27
N CYS A 68 -25.79 2.99 7.18
CA CYS A 68 -26.70 1.86 7.11
C CYS A 68 -26.09 0.51 7.54
N GLY A 69 -24.81 0.49 7.92
CA GLY A 69 -24.12 -0.72 8.37
C GLY A 69 -24.14 -1.83 7.33
N LEU A 70 -23.88 -1.49 6.06
CA LEU A 70 -23.88 -2.44 4.95
C LEU A 70 -22.84 -3.55 5.17
N SER A 71 -23.24 -4.82 5.03
CA SER A 71 -22.29 -5.94 5.04
C SER A 71 -21.43 -5.93 3.77
N GLU A 72 -20.22 -6.49 3.84
CA GLU A 72 -19.28 -6.53 2.71
C GLU A 72 -19.88 -7.19 1.45
N ASP A 73 -20.66 -8.26 1.63
CA ASP A 73 -21.36 -8.93 0.53
C ASP A 73 -22.59 -8.14 0.04
N GLY A 74 -23.26 -7.41 0.94
CA GLY A 74 -24.35 -6.51 0.58
C GLY A 74 -23.87 -5.35 -0.31
N VAL A 75 -22.72 -4.78 0.02
CA VAL A 75 -22.04 -3.73 -0.78
C VAL A 75 -21.71 -4.24 -2.17
N LYS A 76 -21.12 -5.44 -2.29
CA LYS A 76 -20.77 -6.02 -3.60
C LYS A 76 -22.00 -6.18 -4.49
N LEU A 77 -23.09 -6.73 -3.95
CA LEU A 77 -24.33 -6.93 -4.70
C LEU A 77 -24.96 -5.61 -5.13
N LEU A 78 -24.95 -4.61 -4.24
CA LEU A 78 -25.48 -3.28 -4.52
C LEU A 78 -24.67 -2.57 -5.62
N LEU A 79 -23.34 -2.54 -5.49
CA LEU A 79 -22.45 -1.89 -6.45
C LEU A 79 -22.45 -2.60 -7.81
N HIS A 80 -22.54 -3.94 -7.82
CA HIS A 80 -22.70 -4.70 -9.06
C HIS A 80 -23.99 -4.33 -9.80
N GLY A 81 -25.10 -4.14 -9.09
CA GLY A 81 -26.34 -3.62 -9.66
C GLY A 81 -26.19 -2.20 -10.23
N LEU A 82 -25.42 -1.34 -9.56
CA LEU A 82 -25.15 0.02 -10.01
C LEU A 82 -24.22 0.10 -11.23
N CYS A 83 -23.43 -0.92 -11.53
CA CYS A 83 -22.59 -0.95 -12.74
C CYS A 83 -23.40 -0.80 -14.03
N SER A 84 -24.58 -1.44 -14.09
CA SER A 84 -25.48 -1.42 -15.25
C SER A 84 -26.44 -0.23 -15.23
N ASN A 85 -26.49 0.54 -14.15
CA ASN A 85 -27.42 1.65 -14.01
C ASN A 85 -26.92 2.91 -14.75
N THR A 86 -27.79 3.52 -15.54
CA THR A 86 -27.49 4.73 -16.34
C THR A 86 -28.16 6.01 -15.82
N THR A 87 -28.95 5.92 -14.74
CA THR A 87 -29.82 7.01 -14.25
C THR A 87 -29.32 7.71 -12.99
N VAL A 88 -28.66 6.97 -12.10
CA VAL A 88 -28.16 7.48 -10.82
C VAL A 88 -26.97 8.41 -11.07
N LYS A 89 -27.09 9.65 -10.60
CA LYS A 89 -26.06 10.69 -10.72
C LYS A 89 -25.31 10.92 -9.41
N SER A 90 -25.96 10.73 -8.27
CA SER A 90 -25.36 10.90 -6.94
C SER A 90 -25.48 9.62 -6.12
N LEU A 91 -24.36 9.16 -5.56
CA LEU A 91 -24.30 8.00 -4.68
C LEU A 91 -23.65 8.40 -3.36
N ASP A 92 -24.38 8.23 -2.26
CA ASP A 92 -23.88 8.44 -0.91
C ASP A 92 -23.84 7.12 -0.14
N LEU A 93 -22.64 6.74 0.28
CA LEU A 93 -22.33 5.53 1.06
C LEU A 93 -21.53 5.86 2.32
N LYS A 94 -21.70 7.06 2.87
CA LYS A 94 -21.01 7.49 4.10
C LYS A 94 -21.18 6.49 5.25
N GLY A 95 -20.13 6.27 6.04
CA GLY A 95 -20.24 5.57 7.33
C GLY A 95 -20.58 4.08 7.27
N ASN A 96 -20.32 3.40 6.15
CA ASN A 96 -20.61 1.98 5.97
C ASN A 96 -19.41 1.05 6.19
N ASN A 97 -18.22 1.59 6.51
CA ASN A 97 -17.00 0.82 6.74
C ASN A 97 -16.72 -0.21 5.64
N LEU A 98 -16.70 0.25 4.38
CA LEU A 98 -16.60 -0.57 3.18
C LEU A 98 -15.31 -1.43 3.09
N ARG A 99 -14.23 -1.02 3.76
CA ARG A 99 -12.93 -1.75 3.83
C ARG A 99 -12.40 -2.12 2.42
N THR A 100 -11.57 -3.16 2.31
CA THR A 100 -10.96 -3.64 1.06
C THR A 100 -11.97 -4.08 0.03
N THR A 101 -12.91 -4.92 0.44
CA THR A 101 -13.87 -5.57 -0.46
C THR A 101 -14.81 -4.56 -1.11
N GLY A 102 -15.19 -3.52 -0.37
CA GLY A 102 -15.93 -2.40 -0.93
C GLY A 102 -15.07 -1.48 -1.80
N ALA A 103 -13.79 -1.26 -1.49
CA ALA A 103 -12.87 -0.49 -2.33
C ALA A 103 -12.70 -1.12 -3.73
N GLU A 104 -12.51 -2.44 -3.81
CA GLU A 104 -12.43 -3.17 -5.08
C GLU A 104 -13.74 -3.10 -5.87
N ALA A 105 -14.88 -3.26 -5.20
CA ALA A 105 -16.20 -3.19 -5.82
C ALA A 105 -16.49 -1.76 -6.34
N LEU A 106 -16.06 -0.72 -5.61
CA LEU A 106 -16.12 0.67 -6.07
C LEU A 106 -15.20 0.91 -7.27
N GLY A 107 -14.00 0.33 -7.30
CA GLY A 107 -13.12 0.39 -8.46
C GLY A 107 -13.75 -0.20 -9.72
N LYS A 108 -14.43 -1.35 -9.59
CA LYS A 108 -15.21 -1.98 -10.68
C LYS A 108 -16.38 -1.10 -11.10
N LEU A 109 -17.12 -0.53 -10.15
CA LEU A 109 -18.22 0.39 -10.42
C LEU A 109 -17.73 1.60 -11.21
N LEU A 110 -16.67 2.28 -10.77
CA LEU A 110 -16.11 3.44 -11.45
C LEU A 110 -15.63 3.12 -12.86
N ARG A 111 -15.08 1.91 -13.10
CA ARG A 111 -14.63 1.53 -14.45
C ARG A 111 -15.79 1.33 -15.43
N GLN A 112 -16.94 0.86 -14.98
CA GLN A 112 -18.07 0.48 -15.84
C GLN A 112 -19.16 1.55 -15.91
N ASN A 113 -19.43 2.23 -14.79
CA ASN A 113 -20.51 3.18 -14.67
C ASN A 113 -20.16 4.52 -15.34
N LYS A 114 -21.11 5.04 -16.12
CA LYS A 114 -20.99 6.30 -16.89
C LYS A 114 -21.97 7.39 -16.45
N SER A 115 -22.79 7.13 -15.44
CA SER A 115 -23.89 7.98 -15.01
C SER A 115 -23.58 8.78 -13.75
N ILE A 116 -22.84 8.17 -12.81
CA ILE A 116 -22.51 8.77 -11.52
C ILE A 116 -21.58 9.97 -11.73
N ARG A 117 -22.01 11.12 -11.20
CA ARG A 117 -21.30 12.40 -11.19
C ARG A 117 -20.78 12.77 -9.82
N SER A 118 -21.43 12.31 -8.75
CA SER A 118 -21.10 12.65 -7.37
C SER A 118 -21.05 11.39 -6.52
N LEU A 119 -19.94 11.15 -5.83
CA LEU A 119 -19.72 9.98 -5.00
C LEU A 119 -19.24 10.40 -3.61
N ILE A 120 -20.01 10.06 -2.57
CA ILE A 120 -19.72 10.38 -1.17
C ILE A 120 -19.33 9.11 -0.43
N LEU A 121 -18.10 9.06 0.05
CA LEU A 121 -17.49 7.89 0.70
C LEU A 121 -16.88 8.24 2.06
N GLU A 122 -17.34 9.30 2.71
CA GLU A 122 -16.86 9.70 4.03
C GLU A 122 -16.95 8.55 5.06
N TRP A 123 -15.96 8.37 5.94
CA TRP A 123 -15.96 7.35 7.01
C TRP A 123 -16.08 5.88 6.52
N ASN A 124 -15.31 5.48 5.50
CA ASN A 124 -15.34 4.10 4.97
C ASN A 124 -14.03 3.30 5.09
N SER A 125 -12.99 3.87 5.71
CA SER A 125 -11.71 3.20 5.98
C SER A 125 -11.06 2.58 4.72
N LEU A 126 -11.25 3.21 3.55
CA LEU A 126 -10.76 2.69 2.27
C LEU A 126 -9.23 2.67 2.18
N GLY A 127 -8.56 3.61 2.86
CA GLY A 127 -7.12 3.83 2.80
C GLY A 127 -6.29 2.96 3.75
N VAL A 128 -6.93 2.14 4.60
CA VAL A 128 -6.24 1.23 5.54
C VAL A 128 -5.45 0.15 4.80
N TRP A 129 -5.91 -0.23 3.61
CA TRP A 129 -5.38 -1.36 2.85
C TRP A 129 -4.94 -0.89 1.46
N GLU A 130 -3.64 -0.93 1.21
CA GLU A 130 -3.02 -0.32 0.04
C GLU A 130 -3.48 -0.99 -1.27
N GLU A 131 -3.58 -2.32 -1.30
CA GLU A 131 -4.01 -3.07 -2.49
C GLU A 131 -5.44 -2.73 -2.91
N GLY A 132 -6.38 -2.75 -1.95
CA GLY A 132 -7.78 -2.42 -2.20
C GLY A 132 -7.96 -0.98 -2.66
N PHE A 133 -7.20 -0.05 -2.08
CA PHE A 133 -7.22 1.36 -2.48
C PHE A 133 -6.60 1.59 -3.87
N SER A 134 -5.53 0.87 -4.24
CA SER A 134 -4.97 0.95 -5.59
C SER A 134 -5.98 0.52 -6.66
N PHE A 135 -6.77 -0.55 -6.43
CA PHE A 135 -7.86 -0.93 -7.34
C PHE A 135 -8.92 0.17 -7.51
N PHE A 136 -9.28 0.84 -6.41
CA PHE A 136 -10.16 2.00 -6.46
C PHE A 136 -9.57 3.14 -7.30
N CYS A 137 -8.29 3.47 -7.08
CA CYS A 137 -7.57 4.49 -7.85
C CYS A 137 -7.46 4.14 -9.35
N GLN A 138 -7.21 2.88 -9.70
CA GLN A 138 -7.21 2.44 -11.10
C GLN A 138 -8.59 2.61 -11.76
N GLY A 139 -9.67 2.28 -11.03
CA GLY A 139 -11.04 2.53 -11.48
C GLY A 139 -11.33 4.02 -11.68
N LEU A 140 -10.89 4.86 -10.73
CA LEU A 140 -11.02 6.31 -10.82
C LEU A 140 -10.24 6.87 -12.02
N GLY A 141 -9.02 6.41 -12.27
CA GLY A 141 -8.21 6.87 -13.41
C GLY A 141 -8.81 6.51 -14.78
N ALA A 142 -9.63 5.46 -14.85
CA ALA A 142 -10.35 5.07 -16.08
C ALA A 142 -11.72 5.76 -16.23
N ASN A 143 -12.28 6.31 -15.16
CA ASN A 143 -13.58 6.94 -15.17
C ASN A 143 -13.50 8.38 -15.73
N ASN A 144 -14.33 8.69 -16.71
CA ASN A 144 -14.39 10.02 -17.34
C ASN A 144 -15.73 10.75 -17.09
N PHE A 145 -16.47 10.36 -16.05
CA PHE A 145 -17.81 10.88 -15.78
C PHE A 145 -17.95 11.48 -14.38
N LEU A 146 -17.24 10.96 -13.39
CA LEU A 146 -17.28 11.42 -12.02
C LEU A 146 -16.69 12.82 -11.90
N GLN A 147 -17.46 13.75 -11.32
CA GLN A 147 -17.08 15.15 -11.17
C GLN A 147 -16.74 15.50 -9.72
N ARG A 148 -17.43 14.88 -8.75
CA ARG A 148 -17.24 15.15 -7.32
C ARG A 148 -17.00 13.87 -6.55
N LEU A 149 -15.93 13.85 -5.77
CA LEU A 149 -15.54 12.72 -4.95
C LEU A 149 -15.21 13.19 -3.53
N ASP A 150 -15.89 12.62 -2.54
CA ASP A 150 -15.65 12.88 -1.12
C ASP A 150 -15.05 11.63 -0.47
N LEU A 151 -13.81 11.76 -0.02
CA LEU A 151 -13.00 10.73 0.64
C LEU A 151 -12.56 11.17 2.05
N ARG A 152 -13.32 12.05 2.70
CA ARG A 152 -13.03 12.48 4.08
C ARG A 152 -13.00 11.32 5.08
N ASN A 153 -12.12 11.35 6.07
CA ASN A 153 -12.02 10.31 7.11
C ASN A 153 -11.94 8.86 6.55
N ASN A 154 -11.08 8.62 5.55
CA ASN A 154 -10.88 7.29 4.97
C ASN A 154 -9.54 6.63 5.35
N GLN A 155 -8.77 7.24 6.25
CA GLN A 155 -7.45 6.75 6.69
C GLN A 155 -6.46 6.57 5.52
N ILE A 156 -6.54 7.43 4.51
CA ILE A 156 -5.62 7.39 3.35
C ILE A 156 -4.21 7.78 3.80
N ASN A 157 -3.25 6.87 3.61
CA ASN A 157 -1.84 7.08 3.93
C ASN A 157 -1.08 7.75 2.75
N HIS A 158 0.22 8.02 2.94
CA HIS A 158 1.07 8.63 1.91
C HIS A 158 1.21 7.77 0.64
N HIS A 159 1.21 6.44 0.76
CA HIS A 159 1.22 5.52 -0.39
C HIS A 159 -0.07 5.60 -1.20
N GLY A 160 -1.22 5.54 -0.54
CA GLY A 160 -2.53 5.71 -1.16
C GLY A 160 -2.68 7.07 -1.83
N ALA A 161 -2.16 8.14 -1.23
CA ALA A 161 -2.12 9.46 -1.87
C ALA A 161 -1.27 9.48 -3.16
N GLY A 162 -0.17 8.71 -3.20
CA GLY A 162 0.63 8.52 -4.41
C GLY A 162 -0.14 7.82 -5.53
N GLU A 163 -0.86 6.74 -5.22
CA GLU A 163 -1.74 6.04 -6.16
C GLU A 163 -2.87 6.94 -6.67
N LEU A 164 -3.48 7.72 -5.77
CA LEU A 164 -4.51 8.69 -6.11
C LEU A 164 -3.97 9.77 -7.06
N ALA A 165 -2.76 10.29 -6.79
CA ALA A 165 -2.09 11.25 -7.67
C ALA A 165 -1.87 10.67 -9.08
N MET A 166 -1.49 9.40 -9.19
CA MET A 166 -1.34 8.71 -10.48
C MET A 166 -2.67 8.53 -11.22
N ALA A 167 -3.75 8.23 -10.49
CA ALA A 167 -5.09 8.16 -11.04
C ALA A 167 -5.55 9.54 -11.55
N LEU A 168 -5.33 10.61 -10.78
CA LEU A 168 -5.68 11.97 -11.14
C LEU A 168 -4.94 12.47 -12.38
N LYS A 169 -3.69 12.07 -12.61
CA LYS A 169 -2.98 12.40 -13.86
C LYS A 169 -3.70 11.91 -15.12
N ARG A 170 -4.41 10.79 -15.02
CA ARG A 170 -5.14 10.16 -16.14
C ARG A 170 -6.60 10.61 -16.21
N ASN A 171 -7.20 10.92 -15.08
CA ASN A 171 -8.60 11.34 -15.01
C ASN A 171 -8.78 12.74 -15.60
N ALA A 172 -9.72 12.90 -16.53
CA ALA A 172 -10.04 14.16 -17.19
C ALA A 172 -11.45 14.69 -16.88
N SER A 173 -12.08 14.20 -15.82
CA SER A 173 -13.49 14.49 -15.50
C SER A 173 -13.72 15.01 -14.08
N LEU A 174 -12.86 14.61 -13.14
CA LEU A 174 -12.97 15.00 -11.75
C LEU A 174 -12.67 16.48 -11.58
N GLN A 175 -13.57 17.18 -10.89
CA GLN A 175 -13.53 18.63 -10.64
C GLN A 175 -13.38 18.94 -9.15
N GLU A 176 -14.02 18.17 -8.27
CA GLU A 176 -13.97 18.38 -6.83
C GLU A 176 -13.53 17.11 -6.12
N LEU A 177 -12.50 17.22 -5.29
CA LEU A 177 -11.96 16.14 -4.48
C LEU A 177 -11.78 16.60 -3.04
N ASP A 178 -12.48 15.95 -2.12
CA ASP A 178 -12.35 16.22 -0.69
C ASP A 178 -11.57 15.09 0.00
N LEU A 179 -10.40 15.43 0.53
CA LEU A 179 -9.51 14.51 1.23
C LEU A 179 -9.30 14.89 2.69
N ARG A 180 -10.14 15.76 3.27
CA ARG A 180 -9.94 16.23 4.65
C ARG A 180 -9.92 15.08 5.67
N TRP A 181 -9.14 15.25 6.72
CA TRP A 181 -9.02 14.28 7.82
C TRP A 181 -8.55 12.88 7.35
N ASN A 182 -7.46 12.83 6.58
CA ASN A 182 -6.73 11.59 6.27
C ASN A 182 -5.27 11.70 6.78
N ASN A 183 -4.41 10.73 6.45
CA ASN A 183 -3.01 10.68 6.90
C ASN A 183 -2.02 10.75 5.73
N ILE A 184 -2.23 11.73 4.83
CA ILE A 184 -1.48 11.88 3.58
C ILE A 184 0.00 12.23 3.83
N GLY A 185 0.28 13.11 4.79
CA GLY A 185 1.64 13.54 5.13
C GLY A 185 2.38 14.31 4.03
N LEU A 186 3.65 14.63 4.28
CA LEU A 186 4.52 15.39 3.36
C LEU A 186 4.67 14.73 1.98
N LEU A 187 4.98 13.42 1.96
CA LEU A 187 5.25 12.69 0.71
C LEU A 187 4.02 12.60 -0.18
N GLY A 188 2.85 12.31 0.42
CA GLY A 188 1.58 12.27 -0.31
C GLY A 188 1.16 13.65 -0.82
N GLY A 189 1.38 14.71 -0.03
CA GLY A 189 1.11 16.09 -0.44
C GLY A 189 1.95 16.50 -1.65
N ARG A 190 3.24 16.12 -1.68
CA ARG A 190 4.13 16.37 -2.83
C ARG A 190 3.72 15.58 -4.08
N ALA A 191 3.24 14.35 -3.90
CA ALA A 191 2.71 13.55 -5.01
C ALA A 191 1.47 14.20 -5.64
N LEU A 192 0.54 14.69 -4.82
CA LEU A 192 -0.65 15.43 -5.26
C LEU A 192 -0.27 16.74 -5.97
N LEU A 193 0.65 17.53 -5.41
CA LEU A 193 1.13 18.74 -6.08
C LEU A 193 1.71 18.44 -7.47
N ASN A 194 2.53 17.40 -7.59
CA ASN A 194 3.10 16.98 -8.87
C ASN A 194 2.03 16.48 -9.86
N CYS A 195 0.89 15.93 -9.42
CA CYS A 195 -0.18 15.54 -10.34
C CYS A 195 -0.96 16.73 -10.88
N LEU A 196 -1.13 17.79 -10.08
CA LEU A 196 -1.84 19.01 -10.49
C LEU A 196 -1.14 19.76 -11.63
N GLN A 197 0.17 19.58 -11.81
CA GLN A 197 0.89 20.12 -12.98
C GLN A 197 0.41 19.50 -14.31
N SER A 198 -0.08 18.26 -14.28
CA SER A 198 -0.58 17.54 -15.46
C SER A 198 -2.10 17.58 -15.57
N ASN A 199 -2.80 17.47 -14.43
CA ASN A 199 -4.25 17.52 -14.38
C ASN A 199 -4.76 18.96 -14.49
N LYS A 200 -5.64 19.22 -15.46
CA LYS A 200 -6.20 20.54 -15.77
C LYS A 200 -7.69 20.65 -15.47
N THR A 201 -8.27 19.63 -14.84
CA THR A 201 -9.74 19.48 -14.68
C THR A 201 -10.18 19.69 -13.25
N LEU A 202 -9.30 19.41 -12.28
CA LEU A 202 -9.58 19.60 -10.88
C LEU A 202 -9.64 21.09 -10.55
N LYS A 203 -10.74 21.50 -9.92
CA LYS A 203 -11.06 22.88 -9.51
C LYS A 203 -11.01 23.07 -8.00
N LYS A 204 -11.36 22.02 -7.24
CA LYS A 204 -11.37 22.07 -5.78
C LYS A 204 -10.69 20.83 -5.21
N LEU A 205 -9.67 21.06 -4.38
CA LEU A 205 -8.95 20.02 -3.65
C LEU A 205 -8.83 20.43 -2.18
N GLU A 206 -9.49 19.70 -1.29
CA GLU A 206 -9.50 20.01 0.14
C GLU A 206 -8.58 19.05 0.91
N LEU A 207 -7.53 19.58 1.53
CA LEU A 207 -6.48 18.82 2.23
C LEU A 207 -6.40 19.11 3.74
N ALA A 208 -7.36 19.83 4.32
CA ALA A 208 -7.33 20.14 5.75
C ALA A 208 -7.27 18.88 6.64
N GLY A 209 -6.45 18.91 7.69
CA GLY A 209 -6.32 17.79 8.65
C GLY A 209 -5.51 16.59 8.14
N ASN A 210 -4.57 16.78 7.19
CA ASN A 210 -3.76 15.72 6.59
C ASN A 210 -2.27 15.70 6.96
N ASN A 211 -1.85 16.54 7.92
CA ASN A 211 -0.44 16.74 8.29
C ASN A 211 0.46 17.07 7.09
N VAL A 212 -0.06 17.85 6.13
CA VAL A 212 0.70 18.37 4.98
C VAL A 212 1.28 19.74 5.36
N PRO A 213 2.58 20.00 5.10
CA PRO A 213 3.18 21.30 5.39
C PRO A 213 2.49 22.47 4.67
N SER A 214 2.48 23.64 5.31
CA SER A 214 1.84 24.85 4.80
C SER A 214 2.31 25.27 3.42
N ASP A 215 3.58 25.05 3.09
CA ASP A 215 4.16 25.47 1.82
C ASP A 215 3.60 24.66 0.66
N ILE A 216 3.39 23.35 0.88
CA ILE A 216 2.74 22.47 -0.10
C ILE A 216 1.27 22.83 -0.23
N LEU A 217 0.58 23.12 0.87
CA LEU A 217 -0.83 23.54 0.82
C LEU A 217 -1.01 24.82 -0.01
N LYS A 218 -0.18 25.84 0.21
CA LYS A 218 -0.17 27.07 -0.60
C LYS A 218 0.13 26.79 -2.07
N ALA A 219 1.10 25.92 -2.36
CA ALA A 219 1.44 25.56 -3.74
C ALA A 219 0.29 24.79 -4.42
N VAL A 220 -0.41 23.93 -3.68
CA VAL A 220 -1.61 23.24 -4.16
C VAL A 220 -2.72 24.26 -4.43
N GLU A 221 -3.03 25.16 -3.51
CA GLU A 221 -4.02 26.22 -3.69
C GLU A 221 -3.72 27.06 -4.93
N GLN A 222 -2.47 27.52 -5.09
CA GLN A 222 -2.04 28.24 -6.29
C GLN A 222 -2.26 27.42 -7.57
N ALA A 223 -1.91 26.13 -7.58
CA ALA A 223 -2.13 25.27 -8.75
C ALA A 223 -3.63 25.10 -9.07
N MET A 224 -4.49 25.05 -8.05
CA MET A 224 -5.94 24.99 -8.21
C MET A 224 -6.50 26.30 -8.79
N ASP A 225 -6.03 27.45 -8.30
CA ASP A 225 -6.41 28.77 -8.83
C ASP A 225 -6.03 28.91 -10.31
N HIS A 226 -4.82 28.48 -10.68
CA HIS A 226 -4.39 28.48 -12.08
C HIS A 226 -5.27 27.58 -12.98
N ASN A 227 -5.71 26.42 -12.47
CA ASN A 227 -6.63 25.55 -13.19
C ASN A 227 -8.01 26.17 -13.34
N GLN A 228 -8.52 26.83 -12.30
CA GLN A 228 -9.79 27.54 -12.33
C GLN A 228 -9.76 28.71 -13.33
N ASP A 229 -8.71 29.53 -13.30
CA ASP A 229 -8.50 30.65 -14.23
C ASP A 229 -8.34 30.18 -15.68
N ARG A 230 -7.61 29.08 -15.89
CA ARG A 230 -7.50 28.48 -17.22
C ARG A 230 -8.87 28.08 -17.75
N GLN A 231 -9.74 27.55 -16.91
CA GLN A 231 -11.07 27.12 -17.33
C GLN A 231 -12.03 28.28 -17.59
N THR A 232 -11.96 29.36 -16.80
CA THR A 232 -12.74 30.58 -17.07
C THR A 232 -12.35 31.16 -18.41
N ILE A 233 -11.04 31.32 -18.68
CA ILE A 233 -10.52 31.79 -19.98
C ILE A 233 -10.96 30.87 -21.12
N LEU A 234 -10.89 29.54 -20.95
CA LEU A 234 -11.36 28.59 -21.96
C LEU A 234 -12.87 28.71 -22.22
N SER A 235 -13.69 28.90 -21.19
CA SER A 235 -15.13 29.08 -21.35
C SER A 235 -15.48 30.40 -22.03
N GLU A 236 -14.78 31.49 -21.71
CA GLU A 236 -14.96 32.79 -22.33
C GLU A 236 -14.54 32.77 -23.80
N THR A 237 -13.40 32.15 -24.12
CA THR A 237 -12.93 31.99 -25.50
C THR A 237 -13.90 31.14 -26.30
N GLN A 238 -14.38 30.01 -25.78
CA GLN A 238 -15.42 29.20 -26.44
C GLN A 238 -16.72 29.99 -26.64
N HIS A 239 -17.15 30.77 -25.65
CA HIS A 239 -18.34 31.60 -25.76
C HIS A 239 -18.18 32.67 -26.86
N ARG A 240 -17.05 33.40 -26.87
CA ARG A 240 -16.71 34.38 -27.91
C ARG A 240 -16.66 33.73 -29.29
N THR A 241 -16.02 32.58 -29.44
CA THR A 241 -15.97 31.84 -30.71
C THR A 241 -17.37 31.41 -31.17
N CYS A 242 -18.25 30.99 -30.25
CA CYS A 242 -19.63 30.64 -30.59
C CYS A 242 -20.43 31.86 -31.07
N VAL A 243 -20.31 32.99 -30.39
CA VAL A 243 -20.97 34.25 -30.78
C VAL A 243 -20.48 34.71 -32.15
N LEU A 244 -19.16 34.80 -32.36
CA LEU A 244 -18.57 35.15 -33.65
C LEU A 244 -19.00 34.20 -34.77
N SER A 245 -19.05 32.89 -34.50
CA SER A 245 -19.50 31.90 -35.50
C SER A 245 -20.97 32.11 -35.89
N LYS A 246 -21.83 32.45 -34.93
CA LYS A 246 -23.24 32.78 -35.19
C LYS A 246 -23.37 34.08 -35.99
N GLU A 247 -22.60 35.11 -35.65
CA GLU A 247 -22.60 36.37 -36.38
C GLU A 247 -22.12 36.19 -37.82
N ILE A 248 -21.06 35.42 -38.04
CA ILE A 248 -20.58 35.08 -39.40
C ILE A 248 -21.66 34.34 -40.19
N LEU A 249 -22.38 33.40 -39.57
CA LEU A 249 -23.46 32.68 -40.22
C LEU A 249 -24.62 33.62 -40.59
N ASN A 250 -25.03 34.48 -39.65
CA ASN A 250 -26.08 35.47 -39.88
C ASN A 250 -25.70 36.44 -41.01
N LEU A 251 -24.47 36.95 -41.02
CA LEU A 251 -23.96 37.82 -42.10
C LEU A 251 -23.94 37.10 -43.45
N LYS A 252 -23.59 35.81 -43.46
CA LYS A 252 -23.62 35.00 -44.68
C LYS A 252 -25.06 34.83 -45.19
N ASP A 253 -26.02 34.59 -44.30
CA ASP A 253 -27.44 34.46 -44.64
C ASP A 253 -28.06 35.78 -45.10
N GLU A 254 -27.64 36.91 -44.53
CA GLU A 254 -28.03 38.24 -45.00
C GLU A 254 -27.43 38.56 -46.38
N LYS A 255 -26.16 38.19 -46.61
CA LYS A 255 -25.51 38.39 -47.92
C LYS A 255 -26.14 37.53 -49.01
N THR A 256 -26.51 36.28 -48.72
CA THR A 256 -27.24 35.45 -49.68
C THR A 256 -28.63 36.00 -49.96
N LYS A 257 -29.36 36.51 -48.95
CA LYS A 257 -30.63 37.22 -49.18
C LYS A 257 -30.45 38.48 -50.02
N GLN A 258 -29.47 39.33 -49.71
CA GLN A 258 -29.17 40.52 -50.52
C GLN A 258 -28.84 40.15 -51.98
N PHE A 259 -28.13 39.04 -52.20
CA PHE A 259 -27.83 38.53 -53.53
C PHE A 259 -29.07 38.01 -54.26
N LEU A 260 -29.96 37.30 -53.55
CA LEU A 260 -31.24 36.82 -54.10
C LEU A 260 -32.17 37.99 -54.42
N ASP A 261 -32.30 38.98 -53.54
CA ASP A 261 -33.09 40.19 -53.78
C ASP A 261 -32.55 40.97 -54.99
N LEU A 262 -31.23 41.06 -55.12
CA LEU A 262 -30.60 41.68 -56.28
C LEU A 262 -30.90 40.89 -57.56
N MET A 263 -30.79 39.55 -57.54
CA MET A 263 -31.21 38.70 -58.66
C MET A 263 -32.67 38.92 -59.03
N ASP A 264 -33.58 38.94 -58.05
CA ASP A 264 -35.00 39.20 -58.25
C ASP A 264 -35.23 40.59 -58.86
N THR A 265 -34.48 41.62 -58.45
CA THR A 265 -34.57 42.95 -59.10
C THR A 265 -34.02 42.96 -60.51
N ILE A 266 -32.94 42.23 -60.80
CA ILE A 266 -32.39 42.09 -62.15
C ILE A 266 -33.38 41.34 -63.03
N ASP A 267 -34.01 40.28 -62.53
CA ASP A 267 -35.02 39.51 -63.26
C ASP A 267 -36.29 40.32 -63.49
N LYS A 268 -36.74 41.11 -62.50
CA LYS A 268 -37.84 42.07 -62.68
C LYS A 268 -37.51 43.16 -63.69
N GLN A 269 -36.28 43.70 -63.68
CA GLN A 269 -35.82 44.66 -64.68
C GLN A 269 -35.73 44.00 -66.06
N ARG A 270 -35.26 42.77 -66.17
CA ARG A 270 -35.25 42.00 -67.42
C ARG A 270 -36.66 41.73 -67.92
N GLU A 271 -37.60 41.39 -67.06
CA GLU A 271 -39.01 41.25 -67.40
C GLU A 271 -39.65 42.57 -67.78
N GLU A 272 -39.33 43.69 -67.11
CA GLU A 272 -39.81 45.01 -67.48
C GLU A 272 -39.20 45.47 -68.81
N ILE A 273 -37.94 45.19 -69.08
CA ILE A 273 -37.30 45.40 -70.39
C ILE A 273 -37.92 44.46 -71.43
N ALA A 274 -38.31 43.24 -71.08
CA ALA A 274 -39.02 42.33 -71.96
C ALA A 274 -40.48 42.76 -72.20
N ARG A 275 -41.15 43.37 -71.22
CA ARG A 275 -42.50 43.96 -71.34
C ARG A 275 -42.46 45.29 -72.11
N SER A 276 -41.44 46.11 -71.90
CA SER A 276 -41.17 47.33 -72.67
C SER A 276 -40.73 46.99 -74.10
N GLY A 277 -39.93 45.94 -74.24
CA GLY A 277 -39.54 45.32 -75.51
C GLY A 277 -40.69 44.58 -76.19
N SER A 278 -41.70 44.12 -75.44
CA SER A 278 -42.95 43.59 -75.98
C SER A 278 -43.83 44.68 -76.60
N VAL A 279 -43.62 45.96 -76.26
CA VAL A 279 -44.20 47.09 -76.99
C VAL A 279 -43.45 47.36 -78.30
N TRP A 280 -42.25 46.77 -78.49
CA TRP A 280 -41.39 47.05 -79.64
C TRP A 280 -41.02 45.85 -80.52
N CYS A 281 -41.26 44.61 -80.11
CA CYS A 281 -41.01 43.43 -80.93
C CYS A 281 -42.13 42.40 -80.77
N SER A 282 -43.32 42.74 -81.25
CA SER A 282 -44.14 41.76 -81.95
C SER A 282 -43.51 41.49 -83.32
N LEU A 283 -42.53 40.57 -83.37
CA LEU A 283 -42.21 39.71 -84.51
C LEU A 283 -40.93 38.94 -84.20
N GLY A 284 -41.08 37.64 -84.01
CA GLY A 284 -40.10 36.70 -84.51
C GLY A 284 -39.30 35.92 -83.48
N VAL A 285 -39.81 34.71 -83.25
CA VAL A 285 -39.03 33.46 -83.23
C VAL A 285 -38.39 33.07 -81.89
N SER A 286 -39.21 32.36 -81.11
CA SER A 286 -38.92 31.10 -80.40
C SER A 286 -37.91 30.16 -81.08
N PRO A 287 -37.39 29.10 -80.43
CA PRO A 287 -37.36 28.78 -79.00
C PRO A 287 -35.98 28.23 -78.56
N LEU A 288 -35.92 27.82 -77.29
CA LEU A 288 -34.98 26.86 -76.71
C LEU A 288 -34.22 25.98 -77.73
N GLU A 289 -32.90 26.08 -77.73
CA GLU A 289 -32.03 24.91 -77.88
C GLU A 289 -30.61 25.32 -77.53
N ARG A 290 -29.98 24.51 -76.67
CA ARG A 290 -28.58 24.63 -76.20
C ARG A 290 -28.36 25.62 -75.06
N ALA A 291 -29.23 25.52 -74.06
CA ALA A 291 -28.71 25.37 -72.70
C ALA A 291 -27.77 24.15 -72.65
N LEU A 292 -26.75 24.23 -71.80
CA LEU A 292 -25.88 23.14 -71.39
C LEU A 292 -24.86 22.65 -72.43
N GLU A 293 -23.81 23.43 -72.67
CA GLU A 293 -22.44 22.90 -72.77
C GLU A 293 -21.42 24.04 -72.65
N SER A 294 -20.40 23.86 -71.80
CA SER A 294 -19.28 24.78 -71.53
C SER A 294 -19.46 25.88 -70.46
N VAL A 295 -20.06 25.50 -69.31
CA VAL A 295 -20.05 26.25 -68.03
C VAL A 295 -18.62 26.60 -67.52
N SER A 296 -17.56 26.10 -68.17
CA SER A 296 -16.16 26.40 -67.85
C SER A 296 -15.52 27.50 -68.71
N LEU A 297 -16.13 27.93 -69.83
CA LEU A 297 -15.59 29.00 -70.70
C LEU A 297 -16.26 30.37 -70.44
N CYS A 298 -17.46 30.37 -69.87
CA CYS A 298 -18.22 31.58 -69.55
C CYS A 298 -17.56 32.48 -68.50
N ARG A 299 -16.80 31.96 -67.50
CA ARG A 299 -16.25 32.83 -66.45
C ARG A 299 -15.16 33.78 -66.95
N LEU A 300 -14.39 33.40 -67.96
CA LEU A 300 -13.35 34.26 -68.56
C LEU A 300 -13.95 35.23 -69.59
N GLN A 301 -14.91 34.78 -70.41
CA GLN A 301 -15.61 35.65 -71.35
C GLN A 301 -16.55 36.66 -70.67
N MET A 302 -17.09 36.37 -69.48
CA MET A 302 -17.94 37.33 -68.75
C MET A 302 -17.14 38.52 -68.21
N THR A 303 -15.88 38.32 -67.80
CA THR A 303 -15.01 39.43 -67.36
C THR A 303 -14.47 40.24 -68.53
N GLU A 304 -14.14 39.59 -69.66
CA GLU A 304 -13.77 40.27 -70.90
C GLU A 304 -14.95 41.03 -71.52
N ALA A 305 -16.16 40.46 -71.52
CA ALA A 305 -17.35 41.13 -72.01
C ALA A 305 -17.80 42.29 -71.11
N ALA A 306 -17.59 42.21 -69.79
CA ALA A 306 -17.86 43.31 -68.87
C ALA A 306 -16.87 44.48 -69.07
N LEU A 307 -15.58 44.18 -69.31
CA LEU A 307 -14.58 45.18 -69.65
C LEU A 307 -14.91 45.82 -71.02
N ALA A 308 -15.20 45.01 -72.05
CA ALA A 308 -15.58 45.49 -73.37
C ALA A 308 -16.90 46.29 -73.38
N LEU A 309 -17.89 45.93 -72.55
CA LEU A 309 -19.12 46.73 -72.38
C LEU A 309 -18.86 48.03 -71.63
N SER A 310 -17.90 48.06 -70.70
CA SER A 310 -17.50 49.30 -70.02
C SER A 310 -16.73 50.22 -70.97
N GLU A 311 -15.84 49.66 -71.80
CA GLU A 311 -15.09 50.37 -72.83
C GLU A 311 -16.02 50.86 -73.94
N GLN A 312 -16.99 50.06 -74.37
CA GLN A 312 -18.01 50.45 -75.34
C GLN A 312 -18.96 51.51 -74.75
N LYS A 313 -19.27 51.47 -73.44
CA LYS A 313 -20.02 52.56 -72.79
C LYS A 313 -19.21 53.86 -72.70
N VAL A 314 -17.92 53.78 -72.38
CA VAL A 314 -17.02 54.95 -72.39
C VAL A 314 -16.84 55.48 -73.81
N HIS A 315 -16.75 54.61 -74.81
CA HIS A 315 -16.70 54.98 -76.22
C HIS A 315 -18.00 55.63 -76.67
N ASN A 316 -19.16 55.02 -76.40
CA ASN A 316 -20.48 55.58 -76.74
C ASN A 316 -20.76 56.90 -76.00
N LEU A 317 -20.33 57.04 -74.75
CA LEU A 317 -20.39 58.31 -74.01
C LEU A 317 -19.42 59.34 -74.60
N GLY A 318 -18.24 58.92 -75.06
CA GLY A 318 -17.28 59.75 -75.78
C GLY A 318 -17.82 60.22 -77.13
N GLU A 319 -18.49 59.35 -77.88
CA GLU A 319 -19.19 59.67 -79.12
C GLU A 319 -20.34 60.64 -78.86
N LEU A 320 -21.18 60.41 -77.85
CA LEU A 320 -22.23 61.35 -77.43
C LEU A 320 -21.68 62.71 -77.00
N LEU A 321 -20.54 62.74 -76.30
CA LEU A 321 -19.91 63.97 -75.85
C LEU A 321 -19.24 64.72 -77.02
N SER A 322 -18.70 63.99 -78.00
CA SER A 322 -18.20 64.56 -79.26
C SER A 322 -19.34 65.07 -80.15
N ALA A 323 -20.45 64.34 -80.24
CA ALA A 323 -21.64 64.72 -80.99
C ALA A 323 -22.30 65.96 -80.38
N THR A 324 -22.43 66.03 -79.06
CA THR A 324 -22.96 67.22 -78.37
C THR A 324 -22.02 68.42 -78.46
N LYS A 325 -20.69 68.22 -78.43
CA LYS A 325 -19.71 69.28 -78.71
C LYS A 325 -19.76 69.75 -80.16
N GLN A 326 -19.92 68.83 -81.11
CA GLN A 326 -20.09 69.13 -82.54
C GLN A 326 -21.41 69.85 -82.78
N GLU A 327 -22.50 69.46 -82.11
CA GLU A 327 -23.78 70.16 -82.15
C GLU A 327 -23.69 71.54 -81.52
N GLN A 328 -22.99 71.71 -80.39
CA GLN A 328 -22.73 73.03 -79.81
C GLN A 328 -21.88 73.91 -80.74
N ALA A 329 -20.87 73.35 -81.39
CA ALA A 329 -20.05 74.06 -82.38
C ALA A 329 -20.86 74.42 -83.64
N ASN A 330 -21.67 73.49 -84.15
CA ASN A 330 -22.57 73.71 -85.29
C ASN A 330 -23.67 74.73 -84.93
N MET A 331 -24.19 74.72 -83.71
CA MET A 331 -25.15 75.72 -83.23
C MET A 331 -24.48 77.08 -83.06
N ALA A 332 -23.23 77.14 -82.58
CA ALA A 332 -22.46 78.37 -82.53
C ALA A 332 -22.13 78.92 -83.93
N GLU A 333 -21.77 78.05 -84.88
CA GLU A 333 -21.55 78.42 -86.29
C GLU A 333 -22.86 78.83 -86.97
N ARG A 334 -23.98 78.14 -86.70
CA ARG A 334 -25.31 78.55 -87.17
C ARG A 334 -25.72 79.89 -86.58
N HIS A 335 -25.52 80.12 -85.28
CA HIS A 335 -25.80 81.41 -84.67
C HIS A 335 -24.87 82.51 -85.21
N PHE A 336 -23.61 82.21 -85.51
CA PHE A 336 -22.68 83.15 -86.14
C PHE A 336 -23.06 83.42 -87.61
N ALA A 337 -23.47 82.40 -88.36
CA ALA A 337 -23.96 82.51 -89.73
C ALA A 337 -25.32 83.23 -89.79
N GLU A 338 -26.22 82.98 -88.84
CA GLU A 338 -27.48 83.71 -88.67
C GLU A 338 -27.22 85.16 -88.29
N LEU A 339 -26.24 85.44 -87.43
CA LEU A 339 -25.85 86.82 -87.09
C LEU A 339 -25.20 87.53 -88.30
N GLN A 340 -24.36 86.84 -89.08
CA GLN A 340 -23.81 87.36 -90.33
C GLN A 340 -24.89 87.55 -91.39
N GLN A 341 -25.81 86.60 -91.52
CA GLN A 341 -26.95 86.68 -92.44
C GLN A 341 -27.90 87.80 -92.00
N GLN A 342 -28.14 88.01 -90.71
CA GLN A 342 -28.91 89.16 -90.21
C GLN A 342 -28.19 90.48 -90.46
N LYS A 343 -26.84 90.52 -90.39
CA LYS A 343 -26.05 91.69 -90.79
C LYS A 343 -26.07 91.92 -92.30
N GLN A 344 -25.99 90.87 -93.10
CA GLN A 344 -26.04 90.92 -94.57
C GLN A 344 -27.45 91.30 -95.04
N GLU A 345 -28.49 90.67 -94.49
CA GLU A 345 -29.90 91.04 -94.68
C GLU A 345 -30.18 92.44 -94.14
N GLY A 346 -29.50 92.86 -93.06
CA GLY A 346 -29.53 94.24 -92.56
C GLY A 346 -28.95 95.22 -93.58
N ALA A 347 -27.77 94.92 -94.13
CA ALA A 347 -27.12 95.71 -95.17
C ALA A 347 -27.86 95.68 -96.52
N ASP A 348 -28.48 94.55 -96.87
CA ASP A 348 -29.32 94.39 -98.06
C ASP A 348 -30.69 95.06 -97.87
N ARG A 349 -31.24 95.08 -96.65
CA ARG A 349 -32.43 95.87 -96.29
C ARG A 349 -32.10 97.35 -96.28
N GLU A 350 -30.95 97.78 -95.76
CA GLU A 350 -30.48 99.15 -95.86
C GLU A 350 -30.21 99.54 -97.31
N GLY A 351 -29.60 98.68 -98.13
CA GLY A 351 -29.37 98.89 -99.55
C GLY A 351 -30.63 98.80 -100.41
N LYS A 352 -31.66 98.05 -99.98
CA LYS A 352 -33.01 98.09 -100.56
C LYS A 352 -33.74 99.34 -100.13
N LEU A 353 -33.68 99.74 -98.86
CA LEU A 353 -34.24 100.99 -98.36
C LEU A 353 -33.57 102.22 -98.99
N PHE A 354 -32.27 102.18 -99.30
CA PHE A 354 -31.55 103.23 -100.01
C PHE A 354 -31.96 103.29 -101.50
N ARG A 355 -32.20 102.13 -102.12
CA ARG A 355 -32.78 102.02 -103.48
C ARG A 355 -34.25 102.43 -103.53
N ASP A 356 -35.04 102.09 -102.53
CA ASP A 356 -36.46 102.43 -102.37
C ASP A 356 -36.63 103.90 -101.98
N LEU A 357 -35.71 104.49 -101.20
CA LEU A 357 -35.62 105.95 -100.96
C LEU A 357 -35.21 106.69 -102.23
N SER A 358 -34.34 106.11 -103.07
CA SER A 358 -33.99 106.70 -104.37
C SER A 358 -35.12 106.57 -105.40
N ALA A 359 -35.93 105.51 -105.34
CA ALA A 359 -37.05 105.26 -106.25
C ALA A 359 -38.37 105.90 -105.80
N SER A 360 -38.56 106.12 -104.49
CA SER A 360 -39.75 106.77 -103.91
C SER A 360 -39.63 108.29 -103.81
N ASN A 361 -38.47 108.87 -104.16
CA ASN A 361 -38.27 110.32 -104.23
C ASN A 361 -38.82 110.97 -105.51
N GLU A 362 -39.46 110.18 -106.39
CA GLU A 362 -40.28 110.68 -107.48
C GLU A 362 -41.75 110.28 -107.28
N LYS A 363 -42.51 111.24 -106.73
CA LYS A 363 -43.99 111.34 -106.72
C LYS A 363 -44.73 110.75 -105.51
N ASN A 364 -44.94 111.65 -104.54
CA ASN A 364 -46.14 111.85 -103.71
C ASN A 364 -46.69 110.71 -102.84
N LEU A 365 -46.32 110.70 -101.54
CA LEU A 365 -47.28 110.47 -100.44
C LEU A 365 -46.78 110.94 -99.04
N ASN A 366 -46.41 112.22 -98.89
CA ASN A 366 -45.92 112.83 -97.63
C ASN A 366 -47.00 113.16 -96.58
N SER A 367 -47.82 112.19 -96.14
CA SER A 367 -48.73 112.45 -95.01
C SER A 367 -49.16 111.18 -94.25
N PHE A 368 -49.30 110.04 -94.96
CA PHE A 368 -49.76 108.79 -94.34
C PHE A 368 -48.62 107.97 -93.70
N LEU A 369 -47.41 108.04 -94.28
CA LEU A 369 -46.23 107.35 -93.76
C LEU A 369 -45.68 107.99 -92.47
N GLU A 370 -45.77 109.31 -92.31
CA GLU A 370 -45.34 109.98 -91.07
C GLU A 370 -46.15 109.55 -89.84
N LYS A 371 -47.47 109.35 -89.98
CA LYS A 371 -48.32 108.87 -88.88
C LYS A 371 -48.06 107.41 -88.52
N LYS A 372 -47.86 106.53 -89.51
CA LYS A 372 -47.57 105.11 -89.28
C LYS A 372 -46.15 104.91 -88.72
N CYS A 373 -45.17 105.68 -89.21
CA CYS A 373 -43.82 105.72 -88.64
C CYS A 373 -43.83 106.22 -87.19
N LYS A 374 -44.61 107.27 -86.85
CA LYS A 374 -44.75 107.72 -85.45
C LYS A 374 -45.35 106.63 -84.55
N VAL A 375 -46.44 105.99 -84.95
CA VAL A 375 -47.06 104.91 -84.14
C VAL A 375 -46.12 103.71 -83.96
N GLN A 376 -45.38 103.33 -84.99
CA GLN A 376 -44.38 102.25 -84.89
C GLN A 376 -43.17 102.66 -84.05
N GLN A 377 -42.78 103.93 -84.07
CA GLN A 377 -41.71 104.48 -83.25
C GLN A 377 -42.11 104.52 -81.77
N ASP A 378 -43.36 104.85 -81.46
CA ASP A 378 -43.92 104.81 -80.11
C ASP A 378 -44.03 103.36 -79.59
N GLN A 379 -44.48 102.41 -80.42
CA GLN A 379 -44.50 100.98 -80.06
C GLN A 379 -43.10 100.40 -79.83
N LEU A 380 -42.12 100.79 -80.66
CA LEU A 380 -40.72 100.42 -80.47
C LEU A 380 -40.13 101.03 -79.21
N PHE A 381 -40.52 102.26 -78.86
CA PHE A 381 -40.10 102.91 -77.62
C PHE A 381 -40.66 102.17 -76.40
N GLN A 382 -41.94 101.81 -76.42
CA GLN A 382 -42.59 101.05 -75.34
C GLN A 382 -41.95 99.66 -75.16
N LEU A 383 -41.75 98.92 -76.26
CA LEU A 383 -41.09 97.61 -76.22
C LEU A 383 -39.63 97.71 -75.74
N LYS A 384 -38.90 98.76 -76.11
CA LYS A 384 -37.55 99.01 -75.58
C LYS A 384 -37.59 99.29 -74.08
N GLN A 385 -38.58 100.07 -73.61
CA GLN A 385 -38.76 100.36 -72.19
C GLN A 385 -39.08 99.08 -71.39
N ASP A 386 -39.99 98.25 -71.89
CA ASP A 386 -40.36 96.98 -71.27
C ASP A 386 -39.20 95.97 -71.29
N LEU A 387 -38.43 95.92 -72.38
CA LEU A 387 -37.20 95.12 -72.45
C LEU A 387 -36.16 95.59 -71.43
N THR A 388 -35.98 96.90 -71.26
CA THR A 388 -35.06 97.43 -70.24
C THR A 388 -35.53 97.12 -68.83
N ASN A 389 -36.83 97.21 -68.55
CA ASN A 389 -37.41 96.89 -67.25
C ASN A 389 -37.27 95.40 -66.92
N THR A 390 -37.65 94.52 -67.84
CA THR A 390 -37.50 93.05 -67.66
C THR A 390 -36.04 92.62 -67.55
N THR A 391 -35.14 93.25 -68.31
CA THR A 391 -33.69 93.02 -68.16
C THR A 391 -33.18 93.46 -66.78
N ALA A 392 -33.65 94.58 -66.25
CA ALA A 392 -33.30 95.04 -64.91
C ALA A 392 -33.88 94.11 -63.82
N GLU A 393 -35.12 93.63 -63.97
CA GLU A 393 -35.74 92.67 -63.05
C GLU A 393 -35.00 91.33 -63.03
N LEU A 394 -34.62 90.80 -64.19
CA LEU A 394 -33.84 89.55 -64.28
C LEU A 394 -32.45 89.71 -63.65
N LYS A 395 -31.79 90.86 -63.85
CA LYS A 395 -30.53 91.17 -63.17
C LYS A 395 -30.69 91.23 -61.65
N LEU A 396 -31.76 91.87 -61.16
CA LEU A 396 -32.04 91.92 -59.73
C LEU A 396 -32.30 90.52 -59.15
N ARG A 397 -33.07 89.67 -59.85
CA ARG A 397 -33.30 88.29 -59.44
C ARG A 397 -32.03 87.44 -59.46
N ALA A 398 -31.14 87.65 -60.44
CA ALA A 398 -29.85 86.98 -60.50
C ALA A 398 -28.97 87.38 -59.31
N VAL A 399 -28.86 88.67 -59.00
CA VAL A 399 -28.12 89.17 -57.83
C VAL A 399 -28.69 88.61 -56.52
N GLN A 400 -30.03 88.60 -56.36
CA GLN A 400 -30.68 88.01 -55.17
C GLN A 400 -30.43 86.50 -55.05
N ALA A 401 -30.36 85.77 -56.16
CA ALA A 401 -30.04 84.33 -56.15
C ALA A 401 -28.57 84.07 -55.80
N GLU A 402 -27.66 84.90 -56.33
CA GLU A 402 -26.22 84.86 -55.98
C GLU A 402 -26.00 85.14 -54.49
N GLU A 403 -26.63 86.18 -53.93
CA GLU A 403 -26.56 86.50 -52.50
C GLU A 403 -27.06 85.34 -51.62
N ARG A 404 -28.16 84.67 -52.00
CA ARG A 404 -28.67 83.50 -51.28
C ARG A 404 -27.69 82.33 -51.31
N LEU A 405 -27.13 82.03 -52.48
CA LEU A 405 -26.12 80.97 -52.64
C LEU A 405 -24.88 81.28 -51.81
N GLU A 406 -24.46 82.54 -51.77
CA GLU A 406 -23.28 82.97 -51.02
C GLU A 406 -23.50 82.88 -49.50
N MET A 407 -24.71 83.21 -49.03
CA MET A 407 -25.13 82.99 -47.64
C MET A 407 -25.16 81.51 -47.26
N GLU A 408 -25.68 80.63 -48.12
CA GLU A 408 -25.65 79.18 -47.87
C GLU A 408 -24.23 78.62 -47.85
N LYS A 409 -23.36 79.04 -48.78
CA LYS A 409 -21.94 78.66 -48.78
C LYS A 409 -21.25 79.05 -47.48
N ARG A 410 -21.50 80.26 -46.96
CA ARG A 410 -20.95 80.70 -45.67
C ARG A 410 -21.45 79.84 -44.51
N ARG A 411 -22.74 79.49 -44.49
CA ARG A 411 -23.32 78.60 -43.47
C ARG A 411 -22.71 77.20 -43.51
N PHE A 412 -22.57 76.60 -44.70
CA PHE A 412 -21.95 75.30 -44.86
C PHE A 412 -20.48 75.32 -44.42
N LYS A 413 -19.72 76.36 -44.78
CA LYS A 413 -18.34 76.52 -44.35
C LYS A 413 -18.22 76.59 -42.83
N GLN A 414 -19.06 77.39 -42.18
CA GLN A 414 -19.08 77.51 -40.73
C GLN A 414 -19.46 76.19 -40.04
N SER A 415 -20.45 75.46 -40.57
CA SER A 415 -20.81 74.14 -40.05
C SER A 415 -19.68 73.10 -40.21
N LEU A 416 -18.86 73.23 -41.26
CA LEU A 416 -17.70 72.37 -41.50
C LEU A 416 -16.59 72.68 -40.48
N GLU A 417 -16.29 73.97 -40.28
CA GLU A 417 -15.33 74.44 -39.27
C GLU A 417 -15.73 74.02 -37.84
N ASP A 418 -17.03 74.10 -37.52
CA ASP A 418 -17.56 73.64 -36.23
C ASP A 418 -17.42 72.11 -36.06
N MET A 419 -17.68 71.33 -37.12
CA MET A 419 -17.50 69.88 -37.10
C MET A 419 -16.02 69.48 -36.96
N GLU A 420 -15.12 70.18 -37.65
CA GLU A 420 -13.67 69.97 -37.54
C GLU A 420 -13.17 70.32 -36.13
N SER A 421 -13.64 71.42 -35.55
CA SER A 421 -13.33 71.81 -34.17
C SER A 421 -13.78 70.77 -33.14
N LEU A 422 -14.98 70.20 -33.32
CA LEU A 422 -15.47 69.12 -32.45
C LEU A 422 -14.62 67.84 -32.59
N ARG A 423 -14.31 67.44 -33.83
CA ARG A 423 -13.44 66.28 -34.08
C ARG A 423 -12.05 66.46 -33.47
N LEU A 424 -11.47 67.66 -33.55
CA LEU A 424 -10.16 67.94 -32.96
C LEU A 424 -10.19 67.75 -31.44
N LYS A 425 -11.24 68.25 -30.78
CA LYS A 425 -11.44 68.09 -29.33
C LYS A 425 -11.67 66.64 -28.92
N GLU A 426 -12.40 65.87 -29.71
CA GLU A 426 -12.60 64.43 -29.45
C GLU A 426 -11.27 63.66 -29.57
N VAL A 427 -10.47 63.96 -30.59
CA VAL A 427 -9.14 63.38 -30.77
C VAL A 427 -8.23 63.75 -29.60
N ASP A 428 -8.20 65.01 -29.19
CA ASP A 428 -7.40 65.48 -28.04
C ASP A 428 -7.84 64.82 -26.72
N HIS A 429 -9.13 64.59 -26.54
CA HIS A 429 -9.62 63.90 -25.35
C HIS A 429 -9.22 62.42 -25.33
N LEU A 430 -9.31 61.75 -26.49
CA LEU A 430 -8.89 60.36 -26.64
C LEU A 430 -7.39 60.20 -26.44
N THR A 431 -6.56 61.09 -27.00
CA THR A 431 -5.10 61.04 -26.82
C THR A 431 -4.71 61.24 -25.35
N GLN A 432 -5.30 62.21 -24.66
CA GLN A 432 -5.07 62.41 -23.23
C GLN A 432 -5.46 61.20 -22.38
N HIS A 433 -6.61 60.59 -22.67
CA HIS A 433 -7.03 59.37 -21.97
C HIS A 433 -6.07 58.20 -22.22
N MET A 434 -5.63 58.02 -23.47
CA MET A 434 -4.65 57.00 -23.83
C MET A 434 -3.31 57.23 -23.11
N GLU A 435 -2.78 58.45 -23.11
CA GLU A 435 -1.54 58.78 -22.39
C GLU A 435 -1.65 58.53 -20.88
N ALA A 436 -2.78 58.90 -20.26
CA ALA A 436 -3.01 58.64 -18.85
C ALA A 436 -3.05 57.13 -18.54
N SER A 437 -3.71 56.35 -19.39
CA SER A 437 -3.77 54.89 -19.25
C SER A 437 -2.39 54.24 -19.45
N GLU A 438 -1.59 54.75 -20.39
CA GLU A 438 -0.25 54.27 -20.65
C GLU A 438 0.68 54.55 -19.47
N ARG A 439 0.65 55.78 -18.91
CA ARG A 439 1.40 56.13 -17.69
C ARG A 439 1.03 55.23 -16.52
N SER A 440 -0.26 54.99 -16.29
CA SER A 440 -0.71 54.09 -15.22
C SER A 440 -0.22 52.66 -15.40
N MET A 441 -0.12 52.18 -16.64
CA MET A 441 0.40 50.84 -16.94
C MET A 441 1.92 50.79 -16.76
N GLN A 442 2.65 51.82 -17.20
CA GLN A 442 4.09 51.96 -16.99
C GLN A 442 4.45 51.95 -15.50
N ASP A 443 3.72 52.71 -14.66
CA ASP A 443 3.92 52.72 -13.20
C ASP A 443 3.68 51.34 -12.58
N ARG A 444 2.68 50.61 -13.08
CA ARG A 444 2.38 49.26 -12.61
C ARG A 444 3.46 48.27 -13.03
N VAL A 445 4.01 48.39 -14.24
CA VAL A 445 5.15 47.58 -14.71
C VAL A 445 6.37 47.84 -13.83
N GLN A 446 6.73 49.11 -13.59
CA GLN A 446 7.88 49.45 -12.73
C GLN A 446 7.73 48.91 -11.30
N ARG A 447 6.53 48.97 -10.71
CA ARG A 447 6.26 48.37 -9.40
C ARG A 447 6.45 46.86 -9.41
N LEU A 448 5.98 46.17 -10.44
CA LEU A 448 6.15 44.72 -10.57
C LEU A 448 7.61 44.33 -10.80
N GLU A 449 8.36 45.13 -11.57
CA GLU A 449 9.81 44.94 -11.76
C GLU A 449 10.58 45.12 -10.45
N ALA A 450 10.24 46.13 -9.65
CA ALA A 450 10.85 46.33 -8.33
C ALA A 450 10.57 45.15 -7.39
N ILE A 451 9.33 44.64 -7.37
CA ILE A 451 8.97 43.45 -6.57
C ILE A 451 9.72 42.21 -7.07
N ARG A 452 9.82 42.04 -8.40
CA ARG A 452 10.57 40.92 -8.99
C ARG A 452 12.03 40.93 -8.55
N ILE A 453 12.69 42.09 -8.59
CA ILE A 453 14.10 42.22 -8.18
C ILE A 453 14.25 41.88 -6.69
N ALA A 454 13.36 42.40 -5.83
CA ALA A 454 13.39 42.08 -4.40
C ALA A 454 13.23 40.57 -4.12
N LEU A 455 12.30 39.91 -4.83
CA LEU A 455 12.12 38.46 -4.70
C LEU A 455 13.32 37.66 -5.24
N GLU A 456 13.97 38.13 -6.30
CA GLU A 456 15.20 37.51 -6.82
C GLU A 456 16.35 37.62 -5.81
N GLU A 457 16.46 38.75 -5.11
CA GLU A 457 17.42 38.95 -4.02
C GLU A 457 17.12 38.04 -2.83
N GLU A 458 15.88 37.98 -2.35
CA GLU A 458 15.47 37.06 -1.27
C GLU A 458 15.75 35.59 -1.64
N LEU A 459 15.45 35.20 -2.89
CA LEU A 459 15.74 33.87 -3.39
C LEU A 459 17.25 33.58 -3.37
N SER A 460 18.08 34.55 -3.73
CA SER A 460 19.54 34.42 -3.72
C SER A 460 20.08 34.25 -2.29
N GLN A 461 19.52 34.98 -1.32
CA GLN A 461 19.88 34.89 0.09
C GLN A 461 19.49 33.54 0.68
N VAL A 462 18.27 33.07 0.42
CA VAL A 462 17.79 31.75 0.88
C VAL A 462 18.62 30.62 0.26
N LYS A 463 18.99 30.72 -1.03
CA LYS A 463 19.88 29.75 -1.67
C LYS A 463 21.26 29.72 -1.01
N ALA A 464 21.84 30.88 -0.70
CA ALA A 464 23.12 30.97 -0.01
C ALA A 464 23.04 30.35 1.40
N ALA A 465 22.00 30.69 2.18
CA ALA A 465 21.77 30.11 3.50
C ALA A 465 21.63 28.58 3.44
N ALA A 466 20.82 28.06 2.52
CA ALA A 466 20.64 26.61 2.35
C ALA A 466 21.95 25.88 1.97
N LEU A 467 22.80 26.50 1.14
CA LEU A 467 24.12 25.94 0.82
C LEU A 467 25.05 25.91 2.05
N THR A 468 25.01 26.96 2.88
CA THR A 468 25.79 26.98 4.13
C THR A 468 25.29 25.93 5.12
N GLU A 469 23.98 25.80 5.33
CA GLU A 469 23.40 24.78 6.22
C GLU A 469 23.73 23.36 5.73
N ARG A 470 23.67 23.13 4.41
CA ARG A 470 24.08 21.85 3.82
C ARG A 470 25.56 21.56 4.09
N GLY A 471 26.43 22.55 3.95
CA GLY A 471 27.86 22.40 4.27
C GLY A 471 28.10 22.01 5.73
N HIS A 472 27.43 22.69 6.68
CA HIS A 472 27.52 22.34 8.10
C HIS A 472 27.00 20.92 8.38
N ALA A 473 25.87 20.53 7.77
CA ALA A 473 25.33 19.19 7.93
C ALA A 473 26.27 18.11 7.35
N GLU A 474 26.91 18.37 6.22
CA GLU A 474 27.92 17.49 5.62
C GLU A 474 29.16 17.36 6.52
N GLU A 475 29.64 18.45 7.12
CA GLU A 475 30.75 18.43 8.07
C GLU A 475 30.42 17.62 9.34
N GLU A 476 29.23 17.81 9.92
CA GLU A 476 28.78 17.04 11.08
C GLU A 476 28.61 15.55 10.74
N LEU A 477 28.10 15.23 9.54
CA LEU A 477 28.04 13.84 9.08
C LEU A 477 29.43 13.22 8.95
N ILE A 478 30.42 13.96 8.46
CA ILE A 478 31.81 13.48 8.38
C ILE A 478 32.36 13.24 9.79
N LYS A 479 32.14 14.15 10.75
CA LYS A 479 32.57 13.97 12.15
C LYS A 479 31.95 12.74 12.77
N VAL A 480 30.63 12.57 12.68
CA VAL A 480 29.91 11.40 13.21
C VAL A 480 30.39 10.11 12.55
N ARG A 481 30.61 10.11 11.24
CA ARG A 481 31.11 8.93 10.51
C ARG A 481 32.52 8.55 10.93
N ASN A 482 33.40 9.52 11.15
CA ASN A 482 34.76 9.28 11.64
C ASN A 482 34.75 8.76 13.08
N GLN A 483 33.90 9.32 13.94
CA GLN A 483 33.73 8.82 15.31
C GLN A 483 33.21 7.38 15.33
N ALA A 484 32.18 7.07 14.54
CA ALA A 484 31.65 5.71 14.44
C ALA A 484 32.70 4.71 13.95
N ARG A 485 33.55 5.10 12.98
CA ARG A 485 34.68 4.27 12.52
C ARG A 485 35.70 4.03 13.62
N LEU A 486 36.03 5.05 14.41
CA LEU A 486 36.97 4.93 15.52
C LEU A 486 36.41 3.99 16.60
N ASP A 487 35.15 4.17 16.97
CA ASP A 487 34.47 3.31 17.96
C ASP A 487 34.40 1.85 17.48
N GLU A 488 34.17 1.63 16.18
CA GLU A 488 34.17 0.29 15.57
C GLU A 488 35.57 -0.34 15.59
N GLN A 489 36.62 0.42 15.26
CA GLN A 489 38.01 -0.04 15.37
C GLN A 489 38.37 -0.45 16.79
N GLN A 490 38.04 0.39 17.78
CA GLN A 490 38.29 0.07 19.20
C GLN A 490 37.54 -1.19 19.66
N ARG A 491 36.30 -1.39 19.19
CA ARG A 491 35.54 -2.61 19.49
C ARG A 491 36.18 -3.85 18.87
N LEU A 492 36.67 -3.74 17.63
CA LEU A 492 37.37 -4.83 16.97
C LEU A 492 38.66 -5.18 17.71
N GLU A 493 39.49 -4.20 18.05
CA GLU A 493 40.70 -4.40 18.86
C GLU A 493 40.38 -5.10 20.19
N HIS A 494 39.36 -4.64 20.91
CA HIS A 494 38.94 -5.27 22.16
C HIS A 494 38.44 -6.72 21.98
N LEU A 495 37.72 -7.00 20.90
CA LEU A 495 37.27 -8.36 20.59
C LEU A 495 38.43 -9.27 20.18
N GLU A 496 39.41 -8.74 19.45
CA GLU A 496 40.63 -9.47 19.07
C GLU A 496 41.46 -9.84 20.31
N GLU A 497 41.67 -8.90 21.25
CA GLU A 497 42.32 -9.16 22.53
C GLU A 497 41.58 -10.25 23.33
N LYS A 498 40.25 -10.16 23.41
CA LYS A 498 39.45 -11.17 24.09
C LYS A 498 39.55 -12.53 23.42
N LEU A 499 39.60 -12.57 22.09
CA LEU A 499 39.74 -13.81 21.33
C LEU A 499 41.14 -14.43 21.55
N GLN A 500 42.19 -13.61 21.63
CA GLN A 500 43.54 -14.07 21.99
C GLN A 500 43.54 -14.71 23.37
N LEU A 501 43.02 -14.03 24.40
CA LEU A 501 42.94 -14.56 25.76
C LEU A 501 42.13 -15.86 25.85
N MET A 502 41.01 -15.95 25.14
CA MET A 502 40.21 -17.19 25.09
C MET A 502 40.95 -18.32 24.37
N THR A 503 41.76 -18.01 23.37
CA THR A 503 42.59 -18.99 22.64
C THR A 503 43.70 -19.51 23.54
N GLU A 504 44.38 -18.63 24.28
CA GLU A 504 45.39 -19.02 25.28
C GLU A 504 44.79 -19.91 26.37
N ALA A 505 43.65 -19.51 26.95
CA ALA A 505 42.96 -20.31 27.97
C ALA A 505 42.52 -21.69 27.44
N ARG A 506 42.07 -21.76 26.17
CA ARG A 506 41.74 -23.03 25.51
C ARG A 506 42.98 -23.91 25.38
N ASP A 507 44.09 -23.36 24.92
CA ASP A 507 45.32 -24.10 24.69
C ASP A 507 45.93 -24.58 26.03
N GLU A 508 45.86 -23.78 27.09
CA GLU A 508 46.21 -24.19 28.45
C GLU A 508 45.34 -25.34 28.96
N ALA A 509 44.01 -25.25 28.78
CA ALA A 509 43.10 -26.31 29.17
C ALA A 509 43.35 -27.60 28.37
N GLN A 510 43.64 -27.49 27.08
CA GLN A 510 43.99 -28.62 26.22
C GLN A 510 45.31 -29.27 26.68
N ASN A 511 46.32 -28.47 27.02
CA ASN A 511 47.58 -28.95 27.57
C ASN A 511 47.39 -29.66 28.92
N CYS A 512 46.52 -29.13 29.80
CA CYS A 512 46.16 -29.80 31.06
C CYS A 512 45.47 -31.15 30.82
N CYS A 513 44.54 -31.21 29.87
CA CYS A 513 43.87 -32.45 29.48
C CYS A 513 44.86 -33.49 28.93
N LEU A 514 45.81 -33.06 28.08
CA LEU A 514 46.87 -33.94 27.57
C LEU A 514 47.76 -34.48 28.70
N LYS A 515 48.20 -33.63 29.63
CA LYS A 515 48.97 -34.04 30.82
C LYS A 515 48.18 -35.04 31.68
N GLN A 516 46.90 -34.79 31.93
CA GLN A 516 46.04 -35.71 32.67
C GLN A 516 45.89 -37.06 31.95
N LYS A 517 45.68 -37.06 30.63
CA LYS A 517 45.62 -38.30 29.83
C LYS A 517 46.92 -39.11 29.93
N GLN A 518 48.08 -38.44 29.90
CA GLN A 518 49.37 -39.11 30.10
C GLN A 518 49.47 -39.74 31.50
N MET A 519 49.13 -39.00 32.56
CA MET A 519 49.14 -39.52 33.93
C MET A 519 48.19 -40.71 34.11
N VAL A 520 46.99 -40.64 33.53
CA VAL A 520 46.04 -41.77 33.55
C VAL A 520 46.60 -42.98 32.80
N GLY A 521 47.25 -42.76 31.65
CA GLY A 521 47.93 -43.83 30.91
C GLY A 521 49.03 -44.50 31.75
N GLU A 522 49.89 -43.72 32.40
CA GLU A 522 50.92 -44.24 33.31
C GLU A 522 50.33 -45.00 34.51
N ALA A 523 49.27 -44.47 35.12
CA ALA A 523 48.56 -45.13 36.21
C ALA A 523 47.92 -46.45 35.76
N GLN A 524 47.35 -46.49 34.55
CA GLN A 524 46.80 -47.71 33.95
C GLN A 524 47.88 -48.76 33.71
N VAL A 525 49.05 -48.37 33.20
CA VAL A 525 50.19 -49.29 33.02
C VAL A 525 50.64 -49.86 34.37
N LYS A 526 50.77 -49.02 35.41
CA LYS A 526 51.10 -49.47 36.77
C LYS A 526 50.04 -50.42 37.34
N ALA A 527 48.77 -50.11 37.15
CA ALA A 527 47.67 -50.98 37.58
C ALA A 527 47.73 -52.34 36.88
N ASN A 528 47.99 -52.37 35.57
CA ASN A 528 48.16 -53.61 34.81
C ASN A 528 49.36 -54.43 35.32
N GLN A 529 50.50 -53.78 35.62
CA GLN A 529 51.67 -54.45 36.20
C GLN A 529 51.36 -55.05 37.58
N LEU A 530 50.68 -54.30 38.45
CA LEU A 530 50.26 -54.80 39.76
C LEU A 530 49.25 -55.95 39.64
N SER A 531 48.32 -55.89 38.69
CA SER A 531 47.38 -56.98 38.42
C SER A 531 48.12 -58.26 37.99
N LEU A 532 49.08 -58.14 37.06
CA LEU A 532 49.91 -59.27 36.63
C LEU A 532 50.72 -59.85 37.80
N HIS A 533 51.27 -58.99 38.66
CA HIS A 533 51.97 -59.43 39.86
C HIS A 533 51.04 -60.15 40.83
N ALA A 534 49.83 -59.62 41.06
CA ALA A 534 48.81 -60.25 41.89
C ALA A 534 48.37 -61.60 41.33
N ASP A 535 48.22 -61.74 40.02
CA ASP A 535 47.91 -63.02 39.36
C ASP A 535 49.08 -64.00 39.48
N GLY A 536 50.33 -63.54 39.39
CA GLY A 536 51.51 -64.35 39.65
C GLY A 536 51.56 -64.86 41.09
N LEU A 537 51.27 -64.00 42.07
CA LEU A 537 51.16 -64.38 43.48
C LEU A 537 50.01 -65.35 43.72
N ARG A 538 48.84 -65.15 43.08
CA ARG A 538 47.71 -66.10 43.13
C ARG A 538 48.12 -67.48 42.66
N ARG A 539 48.75 -67.58 41.47
CA ARG A 539 49.27 -68.87 40.96
C ARG A 539 50.27 -69.51 41.91
N ARG A 540 51.16 -68.71 42.52
CA ARG A 540 52.13 -69.23 43.50
C ARG A 540 51.46 -69.76 44.76
N ILE A 541 50.41 -69.10 45.24
CA ILE A 541 49.60 -69.59 46.36
C ILE A 541 48.91 -70.89 45.98
N GLU A 542 48.32 -71.00 44.79
CA GLU A 542 47.69 -72.22 44.28
C GLU A 542 48.70 -73.38 44.18
N GLU A 543 49.90 -73.14 43.65
CA GLU A 543 51.00 -74.12 43.62
C GLU A 543 51.37 -74.58 45.04
N LEU A 544 51.58 -73.65 45.96
CA LEU A 544 51.94 -73.99 47.35
C LEU A 544 50.80 -74.73 48.08
N GLN A 545 49.54 -74.41 47.78
CA GLN A 545 48.39 -75.14 48.30
C GLN A 545 48.34 -76.56 47.73
N GLN A 546 48.64 -76.75 46.45
CA GLN A 546 48.73 -78.07 45.84
C GLN A 546 49.86 -78.90 46.44
N ASP A 547 51.04 -78.29 46.63
CA ASP A 547 52.18 -78.93 47.29
C ASP A 547 51.84 -79.31 48.73
N LEU A 548 51.22 -78.39 49.50
CA LEU A 548 50.76 -78.65 50.86
C LEU A 548 49.77 -79.82 50.91
N ASN A 549 48.76 -79.81 50.03
CA ASN A 549 47.78 -80.90 49.94
C ASN A 549 48.47 -82.23 49.59
N SER A 550 49.44 -82.23 48.67
CA SER A 550 50.19 -83.44 48.34
C SER A 550 50.98 -83.96 49.54
N LYS A 551 51.60 -83.07 50.32
CA LYS A 551 52.35 -83.40 51.53
C LYS A 551 51.45 -83.86 52.67
N GLU A 552 50.28 -83.26 52.84
CA GLU A 552 49.26 -83.72 53.77
C GLU A 552 48.78 -85.12 53.39
N GLN A 553 48.57 -85.38 52.10
CA GLN A 553 48.16 -86.68 51.61
C GLN A 553 49.26 -87.74 51.81
N GLU A 554 50.53 -87.41 51.54
CA GLU A 554 51.69 -88.25 51.88
C GLU A 554 51.71 -88.57 53.39
N LYS A 555 51.61 -87.55 54.26
CA LYS A 555 51.56 -87.75 55.71
C LYS A 555 50.39 -88.64 56.14
N VAL A 556 49.20 -88.44 55.56
CA VAL A 556 48.04 -89.30 55.84
C VAL A 556 48.31 -90.74 55.41
N THR A 557 48.96 -90.97 54.28
CA THR A 557 49.34 -92.33 53.85
C THR A 557 50.36 -92.97 54.79
N GLU A 558 51.36 -92.22 55.25
CA GLU A 558 52.34 -92.71 56.24
C GLU A 558 51.69 -93.00 57.59
N VAL A 559 50.84 -92.10 58.09
CA VAL A 559 50.08 -92.31 59.34
C VAL A 559 49.18 -93.53 59.21
N ASN A 560 48.52 -93.73 58.07
CA ASN A 560 47.72 -94.93 57.84
C ASN A 560 48.58 -96.19 57.81
N LYS A 561 49.77 -96.15 57.20
CA LYS A 561 50.71 -97.27 57.20
C LYS A 561 51.15 -97.63 58.62
N VAL A 562 51.58 -96.64 59.40
CA VAL A 562 51.96 -96.83 60.81
C VAL A 562 50.77 -97.34 61.64
N LYS A 563 49.56 -96.83 61.39
CA LYS A 563 48.35 -97.30 62.07
C LYS A 563 48.06 -98.77 61.76
N VAL A 564 48.26 -99.22 60.53
CA VAL A 564 48.14 -100.63 60.15
C VAL A 564 49.20 -101.47 60.84
N GLU A 565 50.47 -101.05 60.84
CA GLU A 565 51.56 -101.74 61.53
C GLU A 565 51.28 -101.85 63.05
N LEU A 566 50.77 -100.79 63.67
CA LEU A 566 50.35 -100.81 65.08
C LEU A 566 49.13 -101.72 65.30
N GLN A 567 48.17 -101.78 64.39
CA GLN A 567 47.04 -102.71 64.48
C GLN A 567 47.50 -104.17 64.38
N GLU A 568 48.45 -104.47 63.50
CA GLU A 568 49.07 -105.80 63.41
C GLU A 568 49.80 -106.16 64.71
N GLN A 569 50.57 -105.23 65.29
CA GLN A 569 51.23 -105.44 66.58
C GLN A 569 50.22 -105.64 67.73
N ILE A 570 49.14 -104.85 67.77
CA ILE A 570 48.06 -105.03 68.75
C ILE A 570 47.42 -106.40 68.57
N GLY A 571 47.17 -106.84 67.34
CA GLY A 571 46.66 -108.18 67.04
C GLY A 571 47.60 -109.28 67.53
N HIS A 572 48.90 -109.14 67.30
CA HIS A 572 49.92 -110.05 67.83
C HIS A 572 49.92 -110.11 69.36
N LEU A 573 49.92 -108.95 70.02
CA LEU A 573 49.89 -108.87 71.48
C LEU A 573 48.59 -109.43 72.08
N GLN A 574 47.46 -109.26 71.39
CA GLN A 574 46.19 -109.87 71.80
C GLN A 574 46.23 -111.40 71.67
N ALA A 575 46.84 -111.93 70.61
CA ALA A 575 47.03 -113.37 70.44
C ALA A 575 47.99 -113.95 71.50
N GLU A 576 49.06 -113.23 71.87
CA GLU A 576 49.92 -113.63 72.98
C GLU A 576 49.19 -113.58 74.32
N ARG A 577 48.35 -112.56 74.56
CA ARG A 577 47.57 -112.44 75.78
C ARG A 577 46.56 -113.58 75.93
N THR A 578 45.86 -113.97 74.87
CA THR A 578 44.94 -115.12 74.93
C THR A 578 45.69 -116.44 75.17
N ALA A 579 46.89 -116.60 74.60
CA ALA A 579 47.76 -117.73 74.90
C ALA A 579 48.21 -117.74 76.39
N GLN A 580 48.54 -116.57 76.94
CA GLN A 580 48.88 -116.42 78.37
C GLN A 580 47.67 -116.70 79.29
N GLU A 581 46.47 -116.28 78.91
CA GLU A 581 45.24 -116.61 79.64
C GLU A 581 44.99 -118.13 79.64
N GLY A 582 45.18 -118.81 78.50
CA GLY A 582 45.14 -120.28 78.42
C GLY A 582 46.21 -120.98 79.27
N LEU A 583 47.40 -120.40 79.41
CA LEU A 583 48.44 -120.90 80.33
C LEU A 583 48.05 -120.68 81.80
N ARG A 584 47.44 -119.54 82.15
CA ARG A 584 46.94 -119.28 83.51
C ARG A 584 45.84 -120.26 83.91
N GLU A 585 44.94 -120.63 83.00
CA GLU A 585 43.93 -121.66 83.27
C GLU A 585 44.55 -123.03 83.55
N LYS A 586 45.61 -123.40 82.81
CA LYS A 586 46.40 -124.62 83.10
C LYS A 586 47.08 -124.56 84.46
N ILE A 587 47.67 -123.42 84.83
CA ILE A 587 48.29 -123.23 86.17
C ILE A 587 47.22 -123.35 87.26
N ALA A 588 46.07 -122.69 87.12
CA ALA A 588 44.98 -122.79 88.10
C ALA A 588 44.41 -124.21 88.24
N ALA A 589 44.38 -125.00 87.16
CA ALA A 589 44.01 -126.41 87.21
C ALA A 589 45.04 -127.26 87.98
N LEU A 590 46.34 -127.03 87.75
CA LEU A 590 47.43 -127.70 88.47
C LEU A 590 47.44 -127.32 89.96
N GLU A 591 47.21 -126.05 90.29
CA GLU A 591 47.11 -125.60 91.70
C GLU A 591 45.93 -126.25 92.43
N ARG A 592 44.78 -126.43 91.76
CA ARG A 592 43.65 -127.18 92.33
C ARG A 592 44.01 -128.64 92.60
N GLN A 593 44.71 -129.30 91.68
CA GLN A 593 45.20 -130.68 91.89
C GLN A 593 46.17 -130.78 93.08
N LEU A 594 47.09 -129.81 93.21
CA LEU A 594 48.04 -129.73 94.32
C LEU A 594 47.35 -129.51 95.67
N LYS A 595 46.29 -128.69 95.70
CA LYS A 595 45.52 -128.42 96.91
C LYS A 595 44.78 -129.66 97.43
N VAL A 596 44.17 -130.44 96.51
CA VAL A 596 43.54 -131.73 96.80
C VAL A 596 44.55 -132.73 97.36
N LEU A 597 45.74 -132.85 96.73
CA LEU A 597 46.82 -133.71 97.21
C LEU A 597 47.32 -133.33 98.61
N SER A 598 47.46 -132.04 98.91
CA SER A 598 47.89 -131.59 100.25
C SER A 598 46.84 -131.86 101.33
N SER A 599 45.55 -131.77 100.99
CA SER A 599 44.44 -132.09 101.89
C SER A 599 44.46 -133.56 102.29
N ASN A 600 44.60 -134.45 101.30
CA ASN A 600 44.68 -135.89 101.53
C ASN A 600 45.91 -136.26 102.38
N HIS A 601 47.04 -135.56 102.19
CA HIS A 601 48.24 -135.80 102.99
C HIS A 601 48.08 -135.31 104.45
N ARG A 602 47.31 -134.22 104.66
CA ARG A 602 47.00 -133.69 106.00
C ARG A 602 46.06 -134.60 106.79
N GLU A 603 45.07 -135.21 106.15
CA GLU A 603 44.21 -136.22 106.79
C GLU A 603 45.01 -137.47 107.20
N ALA A 604 45.92 -137.96 106.34
CA ALA A 604 46.77 -139.09 106.67
C ALA A 604 47.71 -138.85 107.87
N LEU A 605 48.15 -137.60 108.08
CA LEU A 605 48.96 -137.22 109.23
C LEU A 605 48.14 -137.18 110.53
N LEU A 606 46.90 -136.69 110.46
CA LEU A 606 45.99 -136.65 111.62
C LEU A 606 45.60 -138.05 112.10
N ASP A 607 45.37 -138.99 111.17
CA ASP A 607 45.15 -140.40 111.53
C ASP A 607 46.36 -141.02 112.25
N LYS A 608 47.58 -140.65 111.85
CA LYS A 608 48.82 -141.11 112.49
C LYS A 608 49.04 -140.48 113.87
N GLU A 609 48.68 -139.21 114.05
CA GLU A 609 48.71 -138.54 115.38
C GLU A 609 47.68 -139.14 116.35
N GLY A 610 46.53 -139.61 115.84
CA GLY A 610 45.55 -140.37 116.61
C GLY A 610 46.09 -141.72 117.13
N GLU A 611 46.80 -142.46 116.28
CA GLU A 611 47.46 -143.72 116.67
C GLU A 611 48.52 -143.52 117.77
N ILE A 612 49.31 -142.44 117.68
CA ILE A 612 50.34 -142.10 118.68
C ILE A 612 49.72 -141.77 120.04
N SER A 613 48.62 -141.02 120.04
CA SER A 613 47.91 -140.63 121.28
C SER A 613 47.34 -141.84 122.02
N MET A 614 46.79 -142.83 121.29
CA MET A 614 46.33 -144.09 121.87
C MET A 614 47.45 -144.92 122.51
N LEU A 615 48.66 -144.90 121.93
CA LEU A 615 49.81 -145.63 122.47
C LEU A 615 50.37 -144.98 123.74
N MET A 616 50.36 -143.64 123.80
CA MET A 616 50.77 -142.87 124.98
C MET A 616 49.85 -143.12 126.18
N GLU A 617 48.53 -143.22 125.98
CA GLU A 617 47.56 -143.50 127.05
C GLU A 617 47.77 -144.92 127.66
N LYS A 618 48.10 -145.91 126.82
CA LYS A 618 48.43 -147.27 127.27
C LYS A 618 49.74 -147.33 128.08
N LEU A 619 50.72 -146.49 127.75
CA LEU A 619 51.99 -146.40 128.48
C LEU A 619 51.75 -145.81 129.89
N ARG A 620 50.94 -144.77 129.97
CA ARG A 620 50.62 -144.06 131.21
C ARG A 620 49.87 -144.94 132.23
N MET A 621 48.94 -145.77 131.75
CA MET A 621 48.24 -146.77 132.58
C MET A 621 49.21 -147.82 133.16
N LYS A 622 50.23 -148.24 132.39
CA LYS A 622 51.22 -149.22 132.84
C LYS A 622 52.21 -148.64 133.85
N GLU A 623 52.58 -147.37 133.73
CA GLU A 623 53.44 -146.68 134.70
C GLU A 623 52.74 -146.44 136.06
N ALA A 624 51.42 -146.21 136.05
CA ALA A 624 50.61 -146.08 137.26
C ALA A 624 50.53 -147.39 138.06
N ASP A 625 50.46 -148.54 137.40
CA ASP A 625 50.46 -149.85 138.06
C ASP A 625 51.84 -150.21 138.66
N ILE A 626 52.93 -149.82 137.99
CA ILE A 626 54.30 -150.01 138.50
C ILE A 626 54.56 -149.14 139.74
N SER A 627 54.02 -147.93 139.76
CA SER A 627 54.17 -147.00 140.90
C SER A 627 53.45 -147.51 142.16
N ARG A 628 52.25 -148.09 141.99
CA ARG A 628 51.50 -148.74 143.08
C ARG A 628 52.27 -149.91 143.72
N MET A 629 52.91 -150.74 142.89
CA MET A 629 53.71 -151.86 143.38
C MET A 629 54.92 -151.41 144.21
N ARG A 630 55.54 -150.28 143.87
CA ARG A 630 56.69 -149.74 144.61
C ARG A 630 56.32 -149.15 145.97
N GLU A 631 55.14 -148.57 146.12
CA GLU A 631 54.66 -148.03 147.40
C GLU A 631 54.31 -149.13 148.40
N GLU A 632 53.79 -150.26 147.93
CA GLU A 632 53.50 -151.43 148.78
C GLU A 632 54.78 -152.09 149.33
N GLU A 633 55.90 -152.07 148.58
CA GLU A 633 57.20 -152.56 149.05
C GLU A 633 57.87 -151.61 150.05
N ALA A 634 57.73 -150.30 149.85
CA ALA A 634 58.29 -149.29 150.76
C ALA A 634 57.65 -149.33 152.16
N GLN A 635 56.35 -149.61 152.26
CA GLN A 635 55.65 -149.71 153.54
C GLN A 635 56.09 -150.93 154.38
N ARG A 636 56.48 -152.05 153.76
CA ARG A 636 57.00 -153.22 154.49
C ARG A 636 58.38 -152.96 155.09
N ALA A 637 59.23 -152.19 154.42
CA ALA A 637 60.57 -151.86 154.91
C ALA A 637 60.55 -150.93 156.14
N SER A 638 59.57 -150.01 156.20
CA SER A 638 59.43 -149.05 157.31
C SER A 638 59.09 -149.70 158.65
N ILE A 639 58.32 -150.80 158.65
CA ILE A 639 57.87 -151.47 159.88
C ILE A 639 59.03 -152.23 160.57
N LEU A 640 59.99 -152.75 159.82
CA LEU A 640 61.14 -153.48 160.37
C LEU A 640 62.21 -152.56 160.98
N GLN A 641 62.35 -151.34 160.47
CA GLN A 641 63.34 -150.38 160.97
C GLN A 641 62.96 -149.83 162.37
N ASN A 642 61.66 -149.75 162.67
CA ASN A 642 61.18 -149.29 163.98
C ASN A 642 61.38 -150.30 165.11
N ALA A 643 61.63 -151.58 164.82
CA ALA A 643 61.94 -152.57 165.85
C ALA A 643 63.39 -152.47 166.38
N ILE A 644 64.28 -151.78 165.65
CA ILE A 644 65.73 -151.75 165.95
C ILE A 644 66.14 -150.52 166.78
N MET A 645 65.32 -149.46 166.81
CA MET A 645 65.67 -148.16 167.40
C MET A 645 65.27 -147.95 168.87
N ALA A 646 64.81 -148.99 169.57
CA ALA A 646 64.29 -148.85 170.94
C ALA A 646 65.15 -149.47 172.06
N TYR A 647 66.32 -150.08 171.81
CA TYR A 647 67.12 -150.68 172.89
C TYR A 647 68.62 -150.40 172.85
N VAL A 648 68.95 -149.11 172.73
CA VAL A 648 70.17 -148.53 173.31
C VAL A 648 69.80 -147.93 174.67
N GLN A 649 69.98 -148.70 175.75
CA GLN A 649 70.54 -148.23 177.03
C GLN A 649 71.44 -149.34 177.60
N GLY A 650 72.73 -149.30 177.22
CA GLY A 650 73.80 -150.11 177.81
C GLY A 650 74.90 -150.54 176.82
N SER A 651 76.06 -149.86 176.89
CA SER A 651 77.38 -150.31 176.36
C SER A 651 77.52 -150.33 174.82
N SER A 652 78.66 -150.10 174.16
CA SER A 652 80.04 -149.74 174.49
C SER A 652 80.75 -149.31 173.19
N LEU A 653 81.54 -148.23 173.28
CA LEU A 653 82.91 -148.10 172.74
C LEU A 653 83.18 -148.27 171.23
N GLY A 654 83.96 -147.31 170.72
CA GLY A 654 85.12 -147.65 169.90
C GLY A 654 85.02 -147.30 168.42
N THR A 655 85.55 -146.12 168.09
CA THR A 655 86.66 -145.89 167.14
C THR A 655 86.77 -146.74 165.87
N HIS A 656 87.02 -146.02 164.78
CA HIS A 656 87.99 -146.31 163.70
C HIS A 656 88.05 -147.71 163.06
N SER A 657 88.07 -147.62 161.72
CA SER A 657 88.92 -148.39 160.80
C SER A 657 88.48 -149.79 160.36
N LEU A 658 88.55 -149.95 159.04
CA LEU A 658 88.77 -151.15 158.20
C LEU A 658 87.63 -152.10 157.82
N ARG A 659 87.66 -152.40 156.50
CA ARG A 659 87.17 -153.58 155.75
C ARG A 659 85.65 -153.69 155.59
N LYS A 660 85.10 -153.95 154.39
CA LYS A 660 85.57 -154.67 153.20
C LYS A 660 84.97 -154.06 151.93
#